data_AF-A0A8J7ETT1-F1
#
_entry.id   AF-A0A8J7ETT1-F1
#
_cell.length_a   1.000
_cell.length_b   1.000
_cell.length_c   1.000
_cell.angle_alpha   90.00
_cell.angle_beta   90.00
_cell.angle_gamma   90.00
#
_symmetry.space_group_name_H-M   'P 1'
#
loop_
_entity.id
_entity.type
_entity.pdbx_description
1 polymer ?
#
loop_
_entity_poly.entity_id
_entity_poly.type
_entity_poly.pdbx_seq_one_letter_code
_entity_poly.pdbx_strand_id
1 'polypeptide(L)'
;MSHSKASDAHRQDGIRFSVFTASKGSAQKRLIPGPDGKPIKDPEHKLCITEAYSKARTVNSPQEFADRLVNLRGTNQAITLGTTGSTAKQQVVSTKHLADKPGAIARNKDYFSWPTDGYFPLLFDHDPEPGQPSLNADQFRAELIDLFPELAAAAWVQTVSSSSAIYDKATGECLKPTSGHHTYIFVRGDVERFKAILKTRCWLKGKAFFKLATANRATGISAVLERLLIDISVFSPERLVYEAGPLLPEQWEQRLPVPVVIDGDYIDLDTITEPTESQQAQADALREAEREIAQAQQLAQTLKRVIAINPGLSPAAAKAKATAAIASCNRGELAPGHMLYLADNRTITAGDIGPEHDGLTLRDPQEPTYRNGASDLAQIYWNDGNWRINSMAHGGFVYRLAMSPECPQNVPNHGDIALRPKTLANKRIREGVKGNVPNVPSFSKELSEPLVTNLDWKRLESLSKKSDLNPFELMPLQLRVAATDDAAKLSVQPIAIFSYLITICSSLMGKETKIFGSTSTKFNSLVEPNCIWMMLVADTSYKKSPVRNLVMGALEDMQKDAEDLYKLELENYEVALTAWNAGGKEKGEPQPQPPVQRDYYLEKGTSEGFAESLSKQSNGVFLTRDELPGLFSAMNQYKAGGKGDDEDVLLTSFNGKTEKLTNKNGCRAGFNSRLNIAGGIQPSVINRHFQSDDPRGMLGRFWMVIPDKIPTCYTEARFDLTDVLPELYQFLDDVTWGDVVLTPEAFSHFRDKIINVYSNEKPPIKAAGGFLGKFAGKILRLALVLHGIECYYNPDKNRGYVSLDTLKRAQQIGLLLRTHFYYQAGVLGSEDVVGIIDKIHSLAVDAGEDGISPRDVVKGSFKRAVESEAESSSPRMSPSDYVKALFSELAAKGLGEIVPSGKSVRFVAISKNLGTLGTLGGSKSLTPCQLKDTDSERMSPGMGTLWGHCGDIPPNSGDIDEFDPIPFDMDPDESPYDFKLTEPTYHPKRVDQRSVAQPKTEPTVKATIKGGGKK
;
A
#
# COMPACT_ATOMS: atom_id res chain seq x y z
N MET A 1 -32.01 -23.23 -39.79
CA MET A 1 -32.95 -22.14 -40.13
C MET A 1 -34.16 -22.24 -39.20
N SER A 2 -34.16 -21.50 -38.10
CA SER A 2 -35.26 -21.46 -37.11
C SER A 2 -35.19 -20.23 -36.19
N HIS A 3 -34.56 -19.14 -36.66
CA HIS A 3 -34.49 -17.85 -35.98
C HIS A 3 -34.96 -16.76 -36.97
N SER A 4 -36.23 -16.36 -36.86
CA SER A 4 -36.83 -15.16 -37.47
C SER A 4 -38.30 -15.08 -37.07
N LYS A 5 -38.82 -13.86 -36.91
CA LYS A 5 -40.23 -13.39 -36.75
C LYS A 5 -40.64 -12.76 -35.41
N ALA A 6 -39.99 -13.07 -34.29
CA ALA A 6 -40.30 -12.40 -33.02
C ALA A 6 -39.42 -11.14 -32.81
N SER A 7 -38.12 -11.24 -33.07
CA SER A 7 -37.12 -10.16 -32.96
C SER A 7 -37.43 -8.93 -33.83
N ASP A 8 -38.01 -9.16 -34.99
CA ASP A 8 -38.12 -8.16 -36.05
C ASP A 8 -39.27 -7.17 -35.83
N ALA A 9 -40.20 -7.49 -34.92
CA ALA A 9 -41.31 -6.61 -34.54
C ALA A 9 -40.86 -5.48 -33.61
N HIS A 10 -40.05 -5.78 -32.60
CA HIS A 10 -39.60 -4.82 -31.59
C HIS A 10 -38.61 -3.77 -32.10
N ARG A 11 -37.99 -4.00 -33.28
CA ARG A 11 -37.05 -3.06 -33.89
C ARG A 11 -37.73 -1.94 -34.71
N GLN A 12 -39.06 -1.96 -34.88
CA GLN A 12 -39.76 -1.01 -35.77
C GLN A 12 -39.97 0.39 -35.17
N ASP A 13 -40.04 0.54 -33.84
CA ASP A 13 -40.39 1.81 -33.20
C ASP A 13 -39.22 2.84 -33.15
N GLY A 14 -38.00 2.37 -33.43
CA GLY A 14 -36.77 3.14 -33.50
C GLY A 14 -36.18 3.59 -32.16
N ILE A 15 -34.92 4.01 -32.20
CA ILE A 15 -34.16 4.61 -31.09
C ILE A 15 -34.26 6.13 -31.20
N ARG A 16 -34.76 6.79 -30.16
CA ARG A 16 -35.13 8.21 -30.13
C ARG A 16 -34.31 8.99 -29.11
N PHE A 17 -33.81 10.15 -29.52
CA PHE A 17 -32.99 11.06 -28.72
C PHE A 17 -33.02 12.46 -29.37
N SER A 18 -32.46 13.49 -28.72
CA SER A 18 -32.35 14.83 -29.35
C SER A 18 -30.92 15.19 -29.66
N VAL A 19 -30.70 15.83 -30.82
CA VAL A 19 -29.42 16.50 -31.14
C VAL A 19 -29.55 17.99 -30.84
N PHE A 20 -28.72 18.48 -29.96
CA PHE A 20 -28.53 19.91 -29.69
C PHE A 20 -27.44 20.46 -30.60
N THR A 21 -27.71 21.58 -31.26
CA THR A 21 -26.68 22.40 -31.93
C THR A 21 -26.53 23.70 -31.16
N ALA A 22 -25.39 23.94 -30.53
CA ALA A 22 -25.16 25.13 -29.72
C ALA A 22 -25.07 26.37 -30.62
N SER A 23 -25.90 27.38 -30.33
CA SER A 23 -25.80 28.72 -30.93
C SER A 23 -25.04 29.69 -30.03
N LYS A 24 -24.92 29.39 -28.72
CA LYS A 24 -24.16 30.18 -27.75
C LYS A 24 -23.56 29.30 -26.66
N GLY A 25 -22.23 29.27 -26.60
CA GLY A 25 -21.45 28.35 -25.76
C GLY A 25 -20.83 27.20 -26.55
N SER A 26 -20.31 26.20 -25.85
CA SER A 26 -19.55 25.09 -26.43
C SER A 26 -20.07 23.72 -25.98
N ALA A 27 -20.31 22.85 -26.95
CA ALA A 27 -20.53 21.42 -26.77
C ALA A 27 -19.21 20.61 -26.75
N GLN A 28 -18.12 21.21 -27.23
CA GLN A 28 -16.79 20.59 -27.22
C GLN A 28 -16.02 21.02 -25.96
N LYS A 29 -15.23 20.11 -25.39
CA LYS A 29 -14.20 20.44 -24.40
C LYS A 29 -13.05 21.18 -25.11
N ARG A 30 -12.18 21.91 -24.42
CA ARG A 30 -10.90 22.39 -24.98
C ARG A 30 -9.76 21.89 -24.12
N LEU A 31 -8.72 21.37 -24.76
CA LEU A 31 -7.48 20.96 -24.10
C LEU A 31 -6.33 21.87 -24.55
N ILE A 32 -5.37 22.10 -23.67
CA ILE A 32 -4.17 22.94 -23.88
C ILE A 32 -2.93 22.27 -23.25
N PRO A 33 -1.71 22.66 -23.64
CA PRO A 33 -0.48 22.22 -22.96
C PRO A 33 -0.46 22.65 -21.49
N GLY A 34 -0.25 21.70 -20.60
CA GLY A 34 0.05 21.94 -19.19
C GLY A 34 1.53 22.28 -18.96
N PRO A 35 1.93 22.58 -17.71
CA PRO A 35 3.32 22.88 -17.36
C PRO A 35 4.32 21.74 -17.63
N ASP A 36 3.83 20.50 -17.68
CA ASP A 36 4.58 19.28 -18.03
C ASP A 36 4.44 18.88 -19.52
N GLY A 37 3.85 19.75 -20.34
CA GLY A 37 3.54 19.52 -21.75
C GLY A 37 2.28 18.68 -22.01
N LYS A 38 1.65 18.05 -21.01
CA LYS A 38 0.53 17.13 -21.23
C LYS A 38 -0.82 17.84 -21.43
N PRO A 39 -1.84 17.18 -22.03
CA PRO A 39 -3.14 17.79 -22.30
C PRO A 39 -3.98 18.01 -21.03
N ILE A 40 -3.96 19.24 -20.52
CA ILE A 40 -4.87 19.69 -19.46
C ILE A 40 -6.13 20.32 -20.06
N LYS A 41 -7.23 20.38 -19.29
CA LYS A 41 -8.42 21.15 -19.69
C LYS A 41 -8.13 22.64 -19.55
N ASP A 42 -8.47 23.43 -20.55
CA ASP A 42 -8.44 24.89 -20.47
C ASP A 42 -9.36 25.40 -19.33
N PRO A 43 -8.84 26.15 -18.33
CA PRO A 43 -9.64 26.74 -17.25
C PRO A 43 -10.62 27.82 -17.71
N GLU A 44 -10.30 28.58 -18.75
CA GLU A 44 -11.15 29.65 -19.29
C GLU A 44 -12.29 29.09 -20.16
N HIS A 45 -12.11 27.89 -20.72
CA HIS A 45 -13.08 27.27 -21.61
C HIS A 45 -14.21 26.56 -20.86
N LYS A 46 -15.40 27.18 -20.86
CA LYS A 46 -16.63 26.62 -20.29
C LYS A 46 -17.31 25.64 -21.24
N LEU A 47 -17.31 24.35 -20.88
CA LEU A 47 -18.16 23.33 -21.49
C LEU A 47 -19.62 23.54 -21.04
N CYS A 48 -20.31 24.48 -21.67
CA CYS A 48 -21.68 24.83 -21.37
C CYS A 48 -22.39 25.30 -22.64
N ILE A 49 -23.62 24.82 -22.84
CA ILE A 49 -24.53 25.27 -23.88
C ILE A 49 -25.56 26.19 -23.21
N THR A 50 -25.52 27.48 -23.53
CA THR A 50 -26.43 28.50 -22.95
C THR A 50 -27.62 28.80 -23.86
N GLU A 51 -27.42 28.70 -25.17
CA GLU A 51 -28.48 28.71 -26.18
C GLU A 51 -28.17 27.66 -27.25
N ALA A 52 -29.21 26.98 -27.73
CA ALA A 52 -29.10 25.97 -28.77
C ALA A 52 -30.38 25.87 -29.61
N TYR A 53 -30.28 25.08 -30.68
CA TYR A 53 -31.44 24.45 -31.30
C TYR A 53 -31.43 22.96 -31.01
N SER A 54 -32.51 22.46 -30.41
CA SER A 54 -32.78 21.02 -30.31
C SER A 54 -33.54 20.56 -31.55
N LYS A 55 -33.27 19.33 -31.99
CA LYS A 55 -34.13 18.58 -32.91
C LYS A 55 -34.12 17.11 -32.51
N ALA A 56 -35.30 16.55 -32.24
CA ALA A 56 -35.48 15.11 -32.04
C ALA A 56 -35.04 14.32 -33.28
N ARG A 57 -34.47 13.15 -33.05
CA ARG A 57 -33.97 12.20 -34.06
C ARG A 57 -34.44 10.80 -33.69
N THR A 58 -34.77 10.03 -34.72
CA THR A 58 -34.97 8.59 -34.66
C THR A 58 -33.92 7.93 -35.54
N VAL A 59 -33.33 6.84 -35.07
CA VAL A 59 -32.44 5.95 -35.83
C VAL A 59 -32.93 4.51 -35.68
N ASN A 60 -32.70 3.66 -36.68
CA ASN A 60 -33.32 2.33 -36.75
C ASN A 60 -32.44 1.21 -36.18
N SER A 61 -31.19 1.49 -35.81
CA SER A 61 -30.24 0.49 -35.34
C SER A 61 -29.19 1.05 -34.36
N PRO A 62 -28.55 0.17 -33.56
CA PRO A 62 -27.37 0.54 -32.76
C PRO A 62 -26.23 1.11 -33.61
N GLN A 63 -26.05 0.60 -34.84
CA GLN A 63 -25.02 1.10 -35.76
C GLN A 63 -25.30 2.53 -36.20
N GLU A 64 -26.54 2.86 -36.61
CA GLU A 64 -26.90 4.25 -36.94
C GLU A 64 -26.71 5.20 -35.74
N PHE A 65 -26.90 4.72 -34.50
CA PHE A 65 -26.59 5.49 -33.30
C PHE A 65 -25.08 5.69 -33.12
N ALA A 66 -24.27 4.64 -33.25
CA ALA A 66 -22.81 4.71 -33.20
C ALA A 66 -22.23 5.64 -34.28
N ASP A 67 -22.70 5.51 -35.52
CA ASP A 67 -22.38 6.39 -36.64
C ASP A 67 -22.78 7.84 -36.30
N ARG A 68 -23.91 8.05 -35.62
CA ARG A 68 -24.31 9.38 -35.16
C ARG A 68 -23.32 9.94 -34.12
N LEU A 69 -22.80 9.13 -33.20
CA LEU A 69 -21.76 9.57 -32.24
C LEU A 69 -20.47 9.96 -32.97
N VAL A 70 -20.04 9.21 -33.99
CA VAL A 70 -18.90 9.57 -34.84
C VAL A 70 -19.16 10.90 -35.56
N ASN A 71 -20.36 11.09 -36.11
CA ASN A 71 -20.78 12.32 -36.79
C ASN A 71 -20.98 13.56 -35.88
N LEU A 72 -20.77 13.45 -34.56
CA LEU A 72 -20.69 14.62 -33.67
C LEU A 72 -19.26 15.17 -33.60
N ARG A 73 -18.23 14.35 -33.89
CA ARG A 73 -16.82 14.71 -33.72
C ARG A 73 -16.45 15.94 -34.57
N GLY A 74 -15.86 16.95 -33.94
CA GLY A 74 -15.51 18.22 -34.60
C GLY A 74 -16.67 19.21 -34.77
N THR A 75 -17.86 18.93 -34.24
CA THR A 75 -19.03 19.82 -34.36
C THR A 75 -19.37 20.51 -33.04
N ASN A 76 -20.04 21.67 -33.08
CA ASN A 76 -20.60 22.29 -31.85
C ASN A 76 -21.98 21.67 -31.49
N GLN A 77 -22.04 20.33 -31.43
CA GLN A 77 -23.26 19.57 -31.13
C GLN A 77 -23.10 18.63 -29.92
N ALA A 78 -24.22 18.35 -29.26
CA ALA A 78 -24.34 17.37 -28.18
C ALA A 78 -25.63 16.57 -28.36
N ILE A 79 -25.82 15.50 -27.57
CA ILE A 79 -27.11 14.79 -27.50
C ILE A 79 -27.76 14.94 -26.13
N THR A 80 -29.08 14.79 -26.06
CA THR A 80 -29.79 14.45 -24.82
C THR A 80 -30.41 13.07 -24.92
N LEU A 81 -30.44 12.35 -23.80
CA LEU A 81 -31.01 11.00 -23.74
C LEU A 81 -32.55 11.02 -23.91
N GLY A 82 -33.21 12.10 -23.47
CA GLY A 82 -34.64 12.34 -23.68
C GLY A 82 -34.96 13.24 -24.88
N THR A 83 -36.26 13.51 -25.05
CA THR A 83 -36.82 14.35 -26.12
C THR A 83 -37.82 15.37 -25.61
N THR A 84 -38.18 16.33 -26.47
CA THR A 84 -39.11 17.42 -26.18
C THR A 84 -40.55 17.13 -26.60
N GLY A 85 -40.85 15.87 -26.98
CA GLY A 85 -42.11 15.50 -27.64
C GLY A 85 -42.29 16.09 -29.06
N SER A 86 -41.38 16.94 -29.55
CA SER A 86 -41.49 17.59 -30.86
C SER A 86 -40.43 17.13 -31.85
N THR A 87 -40.87 16.80 -33.07
CA THR A 87 -40.00 16.52 -34.23
C THR A 87 -39.49 17.79 -34.92
N ALA A 88 -40.05 18.95 -34.56
CA ALA A 88 -39.63 20.26 -35.08
C ALA A 88 -38.27 20.70 -34.49
N LYS A 89 -37.64 21.69 -35.13
CA LYS A 89 -36.45 22.35 -34.61
C LYS A 89 -36.88 23.42 -33.59
N GLN A 90 -36.63 23.21 -32.31
CA GLN A 90 -36.99 24.14 -31.23
C GLN A 90 -35.76 24.90 -30.73
N GLN A 91 -35.94 26.17 -30.34
CA GLN A 91 -34.88 26.94 -29.66
C GLN A 91 -34.89 26.60 -28.16
N VAL A 92 -33.72 26.28 -27.61
CA VAL A 92 -33.52 25.95 -26.20
C VAL A 92 -32.66 27.01 -25.53
N VAL A 93 -33.09 27.47 -24.36
CA VAL A 93 -32.42 28.50 -23.55
C VAL A 93 -32.28 28.05 -22.09
N SER A 94 -31.49 28.77 -21.29
CA SER A 94 -31.56 28.63 -19.83
C SER A 94 -32.86 29.20 -19.30
N THR A 95 -33.39 28.64 -18.19
CA THR A 95 -34.69 29.03 -17.61
C THR A 95 -34.78 30.54 -17.31
N LYS A 96 -33.67 31.19 -16.94
CA LYS A 96 -33.58 32.64 -16.72
C LYS A 96 -33.97 33.47 -17.97
N HIS A 97 -33.71 32.96 -19.17
CA HIS A 97 -33.98 33.64 -20.44
C HIS A 97 -35.25 33.12 -21.15
N LEU A 98 -36.08 32.32 -20.48
CA LEU A 98 -37.32 31.80 -21.06
C LEU A 98 -38.35 32.91 -21.27
N ALA A 99 -38.43 33.87 -20.34
CA ALA A 99 -39.29 35.05 -20.47
C ALA A 99 -38.84 36.00 -21.60
N ASP A 100 -37.52 36.10 -21.82
CA ASP A 100 -36.93 36.99 -22.84
C ASP A 100 -37.18 36.50 -24.29
N LYS A 101 -37.52 35.23 -24.47
CA LYS A 101 -37.55 34.56 -25.79
C LYS A 101 -38.85 33.75 -25.99
N PRO A 102 -39.97 34.41 -26.37
CA PRO A 102 -41.23 33.74 -26.66
C PRO A 102 -41.09 32.59 -27.68
N GLY A 103 -41.61 31.42 -27.33
CA GLY A 103 -41.53 30.21 -28.16
C GLY A 103 -40.23 29.40 -28.04
N ALA A 104 -39.25 29.86 -27.24
CA ALA A 104 -38.17 29.00 -26.79
C ALA A 104 -38.62 28.09 -25.63
N ILE A 105 -37.86 27.02 -25.37
CA ILE A 105 -38.07 26.08 -24.24
C ILE A 105 -36.86 26.09 -23.30
N ALA A 106 -37.05 25.70 -22.04
CA ALA A 106 -35.96 25.54 -21.08
C ALA A 106 -35.37 24.11 -21.14
N ARG A 107 -34.07 23.96 -20.83
CA ARG A 107 -33.46 22.64 -20.63
C ARG A 107 -33.69 22.16 -19.18
N ASN A 108 -34.89 21.69 -18.90
CA ASN A 108 -35.30 21.05 -17.64
C ASN A 108 -36.37 19.97 -17.89
N LYS A 109 -36.82 19.28 -16.83
CA LYS A 109 -37.81 18.19 -16.91
C LYS A 109 -39.22 18.63 -17.34
N ASP A 110 -39.53 19.93 -17.31
CA ASP A 110 -40.84 20.44 -17.75
C ASP A 110 -41.00 20.36 -19.28
N TYR A 111 -39.87 20.43 -20.01
CA TYR A 111 -39.82 20.39 -21.48
C TYR A 111 -39.10 19.16 -22.05
N PHE A 112 -38.56 18.27 -21.20
CA PHE A 112 -37.81 17.09 -21.61
C PHE A 112 -38.31 15.85 -20.87
N SER A 113 -38.78 14.85 -21.62
CA SER A 113 -39.21 13.56 -21.10
C SER A 113 -38.43 12.41 -21.73
N TRP A 114 -38.52 11.24 -21.12
CA TRP A 114 -38.25 9.99 -21.81
C TRP A 114 -39.30 9.78 -22.92
N PRO A 115 -38.92 9.28 -24.10
CA PRO A 115 -39.89 8.84 -25.11
C PRO A 115 -40.83 7.77 -24.56
N THR A 116 -42.13 7.99 -24.75
CA THR A 116 -43.20 7.04 -24.38
C THR A 116 -43.53 6.06 -25.50
N ASP A 117 -43.16 6.39 -26.73
CA ASP A 117 -43.32 5.57 -27.93
C ASP A 117 -41.96 5.28 -28.57
N GLY A 118 -41.61 4.00 -28.67
CA GLY A 118 -40.29 3.52 -29.07
C GLY A 118 -39.25 3.50 -27.96
N TYR A 119 -38.00 3.31 -28.35
CA TYR A 119 -36.86 3.10 -27.44
C TYR A 119 -35.97 4.34 -27.38
N PHE A 120 -35.13 4.47 -26.35
CA PHE A 120 -34.18 5.57 -26.18
C PHE A 120 -32.84 5.07 -25.63
N PRO A 121 -31.72 5.79 -25.88
CA PRO A 121 -30.42 5.42 -25.35
C PRO A 121 -30.34 5.74 -23.85
N LEU A 122 -30.04 4.73 -23.03
CA LEU A 122 -29.68 4.89 -21.63
C LEU A 122 -28.15 4.78 -21.49
N LEU A 123 -27.53 5.83 -20.96
CA LEU A 123 -26.07 5.91 -20.77
C LEU A 123 -25.67 5.38 -19.40
N PHE A 124 -24.81 4.37 -19.36
CA PHE A 124 -23.97 4.07 -18.20
C PHE A 124 -22.61 4.76 -18.39
N ASP A 125 -22.27 5.68 -17.49
CA ASP A 125 -21.03 6.44 -17.48
C ASP A 125 -20.09 5.89 -16.40
N HIS A 126 -18.88 5.47 -16.80
CA HIS A 126 -17.85 4.93 -15.91
C HIS A 126 -16.54 5.72 -16.07
N ASP A 127 -16.31 6.63 -15.13
CA ASP A 127 -15.08 7.40 -14.96
C ASP A 127 -14.48 7.00 -13.59
N PRO A 128 -13.39 6.20 -13.55
CA PRO A 128 -12.86 5.68 -12.30
C PRO A 128 -12.26 6.79 -11.43
N GLU A 129 -12.52 6.74 -10.12
CA GLU A 129 -11.94 7.67 -9.15
C GLU A 129 -10.40 7.56 -9.14
N PRO A 130 -9.65 8.67 -8.97
CA PRO A 130 -8.18 8.64 -9.03
C PRO A 130 -7.56 7.60 -8.09
N GLY A 131 -6.71 6.72 -8.64
CA GLY A 131 -6.08 5.60 -7.92
C GLY A 131 -6.82 4.27 -8.02
N GLN A 132 -8.06 4.24 -8.50
CA GLN A 132 -8.77 2.98 -8.80
C GLN A 132 -8.35 2.40 -10.16
N PRO A 133 -8.28 1.06 -10.32
CA PRO A 133 -8.03 0.45 -11.61
C PRO A 133 -9.21 0.72 -12.57
N SER A 134 -8.91 1.26 -13.75
CA SER A 134 -9.92 1.47 -14.80
C SER A 134 -10.37 0.14 -15.37
N LEU A 135 -11.67 -0.18 -15.23
CA LEU A 135 -12.27 -1.26 -16.00
C LEU A 135 -12.23 -0.90 -17.49
N ASN A 136 -11.90 -1.87 -18.34
CA ASN A 136 -12.08 -1.75 -19.79
C ASN A 136 -13.56 -1.97 -20.17
N ALA A 137 -13.91 -1.72 -21.43
CA ALA A 137 -15.30 -1.78 -21.91
C ALA A 137 -15.97 -3.16 -21.70
N ASP A 138 -15.25 -4.26 -21.89
CA ASP A 138 -15.76 -5.63 -21.71
C ASP A 138 -15.88 -6.01 -20.23
N GLN A 139 -14.91 -5.62 -19.40
CA GLN A 139 -14.96 -5.80 -17.94
C GLN A 139 -16.13 -5.03 -17.33
N PHE A 140 -16.32 -3.77 -17.72
CA PHE A 140 -17.46 -2.97 -17.28
C PHE A 140 -18.80 -3.56 -17.75
N ARG A 141 -18.88 -4.05 -18.99
CA ARG A 141 -20.05 -4.77 -19.49
C ARG A 141 -20.33 -6.05 -18.70
N ALA A 142 -19.31 -6.82 -18.32
CA ALA A 142 -19.47 -8.00 -17.48
C ALA A 142 -19.99 -7.67 -16.07
N GLU A 143 -19.51 -6.59 -15.45
CA GLU A 143 -20.02 -6.08 -14.17
C GLU A 143 -21.50 -5.64 -14.25
N LEU A 144 -21.89 -4.97 -15.35
CA LEU A 144 -23.31 -4.64 -15.60
C LEU A 144 -24.19 -5.88 -15.78
N ILE A 145 -23.65 -6.96 -16.37
CA ILE A 145 -24.35 -8.25 -16.54
C ILE A 145 -24.43 -9.04 -15.22
N ASP A 146 -23.45 -8.91 -14.32
CA ASP A 146 -23.51 -9.52 -12.97
C ASP A 146 -24.56 -8.82 -12.07
N LEU A 147 -24.75 -7.51 -12.26
CA LEU A 147 -25.84 -6.73 -11.66
C LEU A 147 -27.19 -7.04 -12.33
N PHE A 148 -27.23 -7.18 -13.65
CA PHE A 148 -28.43 -7.44 -14.44
C PHE A 148 -28.18 -8.52 -15.49
N PRO A 149 -28.39 -9.81 -15.15
CA PRO A 149 -28.34 -10.90 -16.11
C PRO A 149 -29.29 -10.69 -17.31
N GLU A 150 -30.36 -9.92 -17.11
CA GLU A 150 -31.28 -9.45 -18.15
C GLU A 150 -30.57 -8.69 -19.29
N LEU A 151 -29.43 -8.03 -19.03
CA LEU A 151 -28.68 -7.27 -20.03
C LEU A 151 -27.71 -8.12 -20.88
N ALA A 152 -27.54 -9.41 -20.58
CA ALA A 152 -26.60 -10.27 -21.31
C ALA A 152 -26.91 -10.34 -22.82
N ALA A 153 -28.19 -10.32 -23.18
CA ALA A 153 -28.69 -10.32 -24.56
C ALA A 153 -28.99 -8.91 -25.12
N ALA A 154 -28.77 -7.84 -24.35
CA ALA A 154 -29.03 -6.47 -24.80
C ALA A 154 -28.14 -6.09 -25.99
N ALA A 155 -28.63 -5.17 -26.84
CA ALA A 155 -27.80 -4.43 -27.79
C ALA A 155 -27.01 -3.32 -27.07
N TRP A 156 -25.73 -3.18 -27.39
CA TRP A 156 -24.82 -2.22 -26.76
C TRP A 156 -24.12 -1.33 -27.80
N VAL A 157 -23.85 -0.07 -27.43
CA VAL A 157 -22.87 0.80 -28.12
C VAL A 157 -21.90 1.34 -27.08
N GLN A 158 -20.60 1.09 -27.25
CA GLN A 158 -19.56 1.49 -26.29
C GLN A 158 -18.56 2.44 -26.94
N THR A 159 -18.27 3.55 -26.27
CA THR A 159 -17.24 4.50 -26.69
C THR A 159 -16.37 4.96 -25.52
N VAL A 160 -15.14 5.37 -25.82
CA VAL A 160 -14.20 5.96 -24.86
C VAL A 160 -14.48 7.46 -24.72
N SER A 161 -14.20 8.03 -23.55
CA SER A 161 -14.51 9.43 -23.26
C SER A 161 -13.97 10.38 -24.31
N SER A 162 -14.81 11.34 -24.73
CA SER A 162 -14.53 12.34 -25.77
C SER A 162 -13.30 13.23 -25.54
N SER A 163 -12.70 13.21 -24.34
CA SER A 163 -11.47 13.93 -23.98
C SER A 163 -10.26 13.02 -23.72
N SER A 164 -10.15 11.95 -24.50
CA SER A 164 -9.08 10.94 -24.44
C SER A 164 -8.49 10.65 -25.83
N ALA A 165 -7.49 9.78 -25.92
CA ALA A 165 -6.80 9.41 -27.17
C ALA A 165 -6.20 10.61 -27.95
N ILE A 166 -5.42 11.44 -27.25
CA ILE A 166 -4.76 12.64 -27.78
C ILE A 166 -3.30 12.33 -28.10
N TYR A 167 -2.86 12.70 -29.30
CA TYR A 167 -1.52 12.42 -29.82
C TYR A 167 -0.86 13.68 -30.38
N ASP A 168 0.47 13.70 -30.35
CA ASP A 168 1.25 14.68 -31.10
C ASP A 168 1.30 14.30 -32.59
N LYS A 169 1.14 15.28 -33.49
CA LYS A 169 1.15 15.05 -34.95
C LYS A 169 2.54 14.82 -35.52
N ALA A 170 3.59 15.37 -34.92
CA ALA A 170 4.94 15.34 -35.45
C ALA A 170 5.74 14.14 -34.92
N THR A 171 5.62 13.82 -33.63
CA THR A 171 6.29 12.64 -33.03
C THR A 171 5.44 11.38 -33.08
N GLY A 172 4.11 11.52 -33.20
CA GLY A 172 3.16 10.41 -33.08
C GLY A 172 2.93 9.93 -31.64
N GLU A 173 3.52 10.58 -30.64
CA GLU A 173 3.48 10.21 -29.22
C GLU A 173 2.07 10.28 -28.62
N CYS A 174 1.75 9.37 -27.70
CA CYS A 174 0.47 9.34 -26.98
C CYS A 174 0.51 10.29 -25.78
N LEU A 175 0.06 11.52 -25.99
CA LEU A 175 0.04 12.58 -24.98
C LEU A 175 -1.05 12.37 -23.92
N LYS A 176 -2.15 11.71 -24.29
CA LYS A 176 -3.19 11.23 -23.36
C LYS A 176 -3.85 9.96 -23.89
N PRO A 177 -3.75 8.81 -23.20
CA PRO A 177 -4.38 7.56 -23.62
C PRO A 177 -5.92 7.62 -23.56
N THR A 178 -6.58 6.54 -23.98
CA THR A 178 -8.01 6.30 -23.73
C THR A 178 -8.28 6.17 -22.23
N SER A 179 -9.31 6.85 -21.73
CA SER A 179 -9.66 6.88 -20.29
C SER A 179 -11.16 7.16 -20.12
N GLY A 180 -11.85 6.36 -19.28
CA GLY A 180 -13.30 6.47 -19.06
C GLY A 180 -14.13 5.95 -20.23
N HIS A 181 -15.27 5.32 -19.92
CA HIS A 181 -16.12 4.64 -20.90
C HIS A 181 -17.58 5.06 -20.78
N HIS A 182 -18.17 5.48 -21.90
CA HIS A 182 -19.60 5.66 -22.06
C HIS A 182 -20.18 4.38 -22.71
N THR A 183 -21.10 3.72 -22.02
CA THR A 183 -21.77 2.50 -22.51
C THR A 183 -23.26 2.76 -22.63
N TYR A 184 -23.81 2.63 -23.83
CA TYR A 184 -25.22 2.83 -24.13
C TYR A 184 -25.93 1.49 -24.33
N ILE A 185 -27.11 1.35 -23.72
CA ILE A 185 -28.12 0.35 -24.09
C ILE A 185 -29.39 1.05 -24.58
N PHE A 186 -30.26 0.33 -25.29
CA PHE A 186 -31.49 0.88 -25.86
C PHE A 186 -32.70 0.36 -25.11
N VAL A 187 -33.48 1.26 -24.51
CA VAL A 187 -34.47 0.90 -23.49
C VAL A 187 -35.82 1.60 -23.65
N ARG A 188 -36.83 1.08 -22.98
CA ARG A 188 -38.13 1.74 -22.70
C ARG A 188 -38.58 1.41 -21.27
N GLY A 189 -39.63 2.06 -20.77
CA GLY A 189 -40.17 1.81 -19.41
C GLY A 189 -39.63 2.76 -18.33
N ASP A 190 -39.90 2.47 -17.07
CA ASP A 190 -39.63 3.38 -15.94
C ASP A 190 -38.15 3.40 -15.49
N VAL A 191 -37.47 4.50 -15.85
CA VAL A 191 -36.07 4.78 -15.49
C VAL A 191 -35.90 5.11 -13.99
N GLU A 192 -36.91 5.67 -13.32
CA GLU A 192 -36.83 5.97 -11.88
C GLU A 192 -37.04 4.70 -11.04
N ARG A 193 -37.92 3.79 -11.49
CA ARG A 193 -38.01 2.41 -10.95
C ARG A 193 -36.69 1.64 -11.15
N PHE A 194 -36.12 1.68 -12.36
CA PHE A 194 -34.83 1.05 -12.64
C PHE A 194 -33.68 1.58 -11.76
N LYS A 195 -33.63 2.89 -11.46
CA LYS A 195 -32.66 3.48 -10.51
C LYS A 195 -32.74 2.86 -9.11
N ALA A 196 -33.94 2.59 -8.61
CA ALA A 196 -34.11 1.97 -7.29
C ALA A 196 -33.53 0.55 -7.30
N ILE A 197 -33.89 -0.25 -8.31
CA ILE A 197 -33.35 -1.62 -8.49
C ILE A 197 -31.82 -1.60 -8.60
N LEU A 198 -31.25 -0.70 -9.41
CA LEU A 198 -29.79 -0.55 -9.57
C LEU A 198 -29.07 -0.25 -8.25
N LYS A 199 -29.57 0.70 -7.45
CA LYS A 199 -28.98 1.00 -6.12
C LYS A 199 -28.95 -0.24 -5.23
N THR A 200 -30.08 -0.93 -5.11
CA THR A 200 -30.22 -2.10 -4.24
C THR A 200 -29.35 -3.26 -4.72
N ARG A 201 -29.32 -3.54 -6.04
CA ARG A 201 -28.44 -4.58 -6.61
C ARG A 201 -26.95 -4.24 -6.43
N CYS A 202 -26.53 -2.96 -6.58
CA CYS A 202 -25.16 -2.53 -6.32
C CYS A 202 -24.73 -2.76 -4.86
N TRP A 203 -25.56 -2.39 -3.88
CA TRP A 203 -25.27 -2.61 -2.46
C TRP A 203 -25.17 -4.11 -2.12
N LEU A 204 -26.07 -4.96 -2.66
CA LEU A 204 -26.02 -6.42 -2.44
C LEU A 204 -24.80 -7.10 -3.06
N LYS A 205 -24.21 -6.52 -4.12
CA LYS A 205 -23.03 -7.05 -4.82
C LYS A 205 -21.70 -6.44 -4.34
N GLY A 206 -21.72 -5.53 -3.36
CA GLY A 206 -20.52 -4.81 -2.92
C GLY A 206 -19.95 -3.85 -3.98
N LYS A 207 -20.81 -3.33 -4.88
CA LYS A 207 -20.48 -2.39 -5.97
C LYS A 207 -20.91 -0.95 -5.63
N ALA A 208 -20.97 -0.66 -4.33
CA ALA A 208 -21.40 0.60 -3.72
C ALA A 208 -20.61 0.84 -2.43
N PHE A 209 -20.29 2.10 -2.13
CA PHE A 209 -19.50 2.50 -0.96
C PHE A 209 -19.77 3.97 -0.58
N PHE A 210 -19.28 4.42 0.57
CA PHE A 210 -19.27 5.83 0.94
C PHE A 210 -17.86 6.42 0.86
N LYS A 211 -17.74 7.58 0.19
CA LYS A 211 -16.49 8.34 0.06
C LYS A 211 -16.58 9.64 0.85
N LEU A 212 -15.53 10.00 1.59
CA LEU A 212 -15.39 11.36 2.10
C LEU A 212 -14.94 12.29 0.96
N ALA A 213 -15.65 13.40 0.80
CA ALA A 213 -15.23 14.53 -0.04
C ALA A 213 -13.91 15.14 0.47
N THR A 214 -13.28 16.01 -0.34
CA THR A 214 -12.17 16.83 0.17
C THR A 214 -12.66 17.69 1.35
N ALA A 215 -11.97 17.61 2.48
CA ALA A 215 -12.33 18.37 3.67
C ALA A 215 -12.35 19.88 3.38
N ASN A 216 -13.42 20.56 3.81
CA ASN A 216 -13.53 22.00 3.70
C ASN A 216 -12.38 22.69 4.45
N ARG A 217 -11.58 23.53 3.77
CA ARG A 217 -10.42 24.16 4.42
C ARG A 217 -10.78 25.05 5.61
N ALA A 218 -11.96 25.68 5.58
CA ALA A 218 -12.43 26.58 6.65
C ALA A 218 -13.04 25.82 7.84
N THR A 219 -13.91 24.83 7.61
CA THR A 219 -14.59 24.10 8.70
C THR A 219 -13.94 22.78 9.12
N GLY A 220 -13.10 22.19 8.26
CA GLY A 220 -12.51 20.85 8.44
C GLY A 220 -13.47 19.69 8.22
N ILE A 221 -14.68 19.95 7.71
CA ILE A 221 -15.73 18.94 7.53
C ILE A 221 -15.70 18.46 6.09
N SER A 222 -15.72 17.13 5.91
CA SER A 222 -15.88 16.44 4.63
C SER A 222 -17.34 16.02 4.46
N ALA A 223 -17.92 16.17 3.27
CA ALA A 223 -19.22 15.58 2.96
C ALA A 223 -19.10 14.05 2.82
N VAL A 224 -20.14 13.30 3.22
CA VAL A 224 -20.22 11.85 3.04
C VAL A 224 -20.98 11.56 1.75
N LEU A 225 -20.27 11.13 0.71
CA LEU A 225 -20.78 10.94 -0.65
C LEU A 225 -21.10 9.47 -0.90
N GLU A 226 -22.33 9.16 -1.31
CA GLU A 226 -22.69 7.81 -1.78
C GLU A 226 -22.10 7.59 -3.18
N ARG A 227 -21.36 6.49 -3.36
CA ARG A 227 -20.75 6.09 -4.63
C ARG A 227 -21.24 4.71 -5.05
N LEU A 228 -21.41 4.55 -6.35
CA LEU A 228 -21.83 3.33 -7.04
C LEU A 228 -20.86 3.10 -8.20
N LEU A 229 -20.89 1.90 -8.78
CA LEU A 229 -20.17 1.55 -10.02
C LEU A 229 -20.42 2.52 -11.22
N ILE A 230 -21.51 3.28 -11.19
CA ILE A 230 -22.02 4.13 -12.27
C ILE A 230 -22.56 5.47 -11.70
N ASP A 231 -22.31 6.61 -12.35
CA ASP A 231 -22.98 7.87 -11.99
C ASP A 231 -24.46 7.86 -12.44
N ILE A 232 -25.35 7.45 -11.54
CA ILE A 232 -26.81 7.48 -11.77
C ILE A 232 -27.39 8.89 -12.02
N SER A 233 -26.61 9.98 -11.85
CA SER A 233 -27.05 11.34 -12.19
C SER A 233 -27.13 11.58 -13.70
N VAL A 234 -26.55 10.71 -14.53
CA VAL A 234 -26.67 10.81 -16.01
C VAL A 234 -28.05 10.41 -16.52
N PHE A 235 -28.80 9.61 -15.75
CA PHE A 235 -30.17 9.18 -16.08
C PHE A 235 -31.18 10.33 -15.87
N SER A 236 -31.13 11.35 -16.72
CA SER A 236 -32.16 12.39 -16.80
C SER A 236 -32.40 12.81 -18.26
N PRO A 237 -33.66 13.06 -18.67
CA PRO A 237 -34.00 13.27 -20.08
C PRO A 237 -33.39 14.56 -20.66
N GLU A 238 -33.14 15.57 -19.82
CA GLU A 238 -32.51 16.86 -20.17
C GLU A 238 -30.96 16.86 -20.08
N ARG A 239 -30.35 15.73 -19.67
CA ARG A 239 -28.90 15.59 -19.51
C ARG A 239 -28.22 15.67 -20.88
N LEU A 240 -27.29 16.61 -21.02
CA LEU A 240 -26.42 16.71 -22.20
C LEU A 240 -25.26 15.71 -22.08
N VAL A 241 -25.01 14.96 -23.16
CA VAL A 241 -23.81 14.13 -23.32
C VAL A 241 -22.95 14.71 -24.45
N TYR A 242 -21.66 14.89 -24.15
CA TYR A 242 -20.73 15.71 -24.93
C TYR A 242 -19.72 14.84 -25.71
N GLU A 243 -20.16 14.29 -26.84
CA GLU A 243 -19.39 13.33 -27.64
C GLU A 243 -18.61 13.94 -28.82
N ALA A 244 -18.70 15.25 -29.01
CA ALA A 244 -18.15 15.96 -30.18
C ALA A 244 -16.61 16.11 -30.23
N GLY A 245 -15.88 15.36 -29.41
CA GLY A 245 -14.43 15.51 -29.22
C GLY A 245 -14.01 16.84 -28.59
N PRO A 246 -12.71 17.08 -28.44
CA PRO A 246 -12.15 18.31 -27.91
C PRO A 246 -11.68 19.25 -29.04
N LEU A 247 -11.75 20.55 -28.78
CA LEU A 247 -10.91 21.54 -29.45
C LEU A 247 -9.46 21.33 -28.97
N LEU A 248 -8.54 21.26 -29.92
CA LEU A 248 -7.11 20.99 -29.69
C LEU A 248 -6.23 22.10 -30.32
N PRO A 249 -5.00 22.31 -29.83
CA PRO A 249 -3.96 23.06 -30.51
C PRO A 249 -3.58 22.44 -31.86
N GLU A 250 -3.04 23.23 -32.79
CA GLU A 250 -2.73 22.76 -34.16
C GLU A 250 -1.73 21.60 -34.19
N GLN A 251 -0.79 21.51 -33.24
CA GLN A 251 0.19 20.45 -33.13
C GLN A 251 -0.39 19.09 -32.70
N TRP A 252 -1.61 19.03 -32.17
CA TRP A 252 -2.22 17.81 -31.62
C TRP A 252 -3.38 17.30 -32.46
N GLU A 253 -3.63 15.99 -32.38
CA GLU A 253 -4.81 15.33 -32.94
C GLU A 253 -5.45 14.35 -31.96
N GLN A 254 -6.72 14.05 -32.19
CA GLN A 254 -7.44 13.00 -31.48
C GLN A 254 -7.60 11.78 -32.39
N ARG A 255 -7.07 10.63 -31.96
CA ARG A 255 -7.18 9.33 -32.65
C ARG A 255 -8.22 8.44 -31.94
N LEU A 256 -9.43 8.98 -31.72
CA LEU A 256 -10.48 8.29 -30.97
C LEU A 256 -11.04 7.10 -31.78
N PRO A 257 -11.03 5.86 -31.26
CA PRO A 257 -11.53 4.70 -31.99
C PRO A 257 -13.02 4.85 -32.34
N VAL A 258 -13.48 4.11 -33.36
CA VAL A 258 -14.91 4.00 -33.69
C VAL A 258 -15.63 3.33 -32.51
N PRO A 259 -16.87 3.74 -32.13
CA PRO A 259 -17.62 3.05 -31.09
C PRO A 259 -17.82 1.57 -31.43
N VAL A 260 -17.64 0.70 -30.44
CA VAL A 260 -17.92 -0.73 -30.59
C VAL A 260 -19.43 -0.94 -30.51
N VAL A 261 -19.97 -1.67 -31.48
CA VAL A 261 -21.40 -2.01 -31.54
C VAL A 261 -21.55 -3.51 -31.31
N ILE A 262 -22.48 -3.89 -30.43
CA ILE A 262 -22.79 -5.28 -30.11
C ILE A 262 -24.28 -5.48 -30.38
N ASP A 263 -24.59 -6.35 -31.35
CA ASP A 263 -25.96 -6.70 -31.69
C ASP A 263 -26.65 -7.46 -30.54
N GLY A 264 -27.94 -7.20 -30.38
CA GLY A 264 -28.79 -7.82 -29.36
C GLY A 264 -30.22 -7.28 -29.40
N ASP A 265 -30.95 -7.48 -28.31
CA ASP A 265 -32.33 -7.03 -28.14
C ASP A 265 -32.40 -5.64 -27.44
N TYR A 266 -33.54 -4.96 -27.58
CA TYR A 266 -33.82 -3.71 -26.86
C TYR A 266 -34.58 -4.01 -25.58
N ILE A 267 -34.16 -3.40 -24.47
CA ILE A 267 -34.59 -3.81 -23.12
C ILE A 267 -35.84 -3.04 -22.68
N ASP A 268 -36.82 -3.78 -22.19
CA ASP A 268 -37.96 -3.20 -21.49
C ASP A 268 -37.65 -3.16 -19.98
N LEU A 269 -37.35 -1.97 -19.45
CA LEU A 269 -37.02 -1.79 -18.03
C LEU A 269 -38.15 -2.27 -17.12
N ASP A 270 -39.40 -2.25 -17.61
CA ASP A 270 -40.53 -2.65 -16.78
C ASP A 270 -40.57 -4.17 -16.53
N THR A 271 -39.87 -4.96 -17.36
CA THR A 271 -39.72 -6.41 -17.18
C THR A 271 -38.63 -6.83 -16.20
N ILE A 272 -37.78 -5.89 -15.75
CA ILE A 272 -36.67 -6.19 -14.83
C ILE A 272 -37.22 -6.54 -13.44
N THR A 273 -36.70 -7.61 -12.84
CA THR A 273 -37.23 -8.13 -11.57
C THR A 273 -36.78 -7.26 -10.39
N GLU A 274 -37.74 -6.83 -9.57
CA GLU A 274 -37.48 -6.08 -8.35
C GLU A 274 -36.82 -6.94 -7.25
N PRO A 275 -35.95 -6.36 -6.40
CA PRO A 275 -35.48 -7.01 -5.20
C PRO A 275 -36.64 -7.32 -4.25
N THR A 276 -36.63 -8.51 -3.65
CA THR A 276 -37.59 -8.85 -2.57
C THR A 276 -37.41 -7.95 -1.35
N GLU A 277 -38.43 -7.82 -0.50
CA GLU A 277 -38.35 -7.04 0.75
C GLU A 277 -37.14 -7.42 1.61
N SER A 278 -36.79 -8.71 1.66
CA SER A 278 -35.61 -9.22 2.38
C SER A 278 -34.29 -8.75 1.75
N GLN A 279 -34.21 -8.69 0.41
CA GLN A 279 -33.05 -8.16 -0.31
C GLN A 279 -32.93 -6.64 -0.16
N GLN A 280 -34.06 -5.92 -0.16
CA GLN A 280 -34.08 -4.48 0.12
C GLN A 280 -33.58 -4.20 1.54
N ALA A 281 -34.14 -4.87 2.55
CA ALA A 281 -33.69 -4.75 3.94
C ALA A 281 -32.22 -5.14 4.15
N GLN A 282 -31.70 -6.13 3.41
CA GLN A 282 -30.28 -6.49 3.43
C GLN A 282 -29.40 -5.40 2.80
N ALA A 283 -29.82 -4.82 1.67
CA ALA A 283 -29.09 -3.72 1.01
C ALA A 283 -29.05 -2.48 1.90
N ASP A 284 -30.18 -2.11 2.51
CA ASP A 284 -30.28 -0.98 3.43
C ASP A 284 -29.44 -1.20 4.68
N ALA A 285 -29.38 -2.43 5.22
CA ALA A 285 -28.50 -2.76 6.34
C ALA A 285 -27.00 -2.67 6.00
N LEU A 286 -26.59 -3.11 4.81
CA LEU A 286 -25.20 -2.96 4.32
C LEU A 286 -24.85 -1.48 4.13
N ARG A 287 -25.76 -0.73 3.50
CA ARG A 287 -25.63 0.71 3.23
C ARG A 287 -25.49 1.53 4.50
N GLU A 288 -26.33 1.30 5.51
CA GLU A 288 -26.25 2.07 6.75
C GLU A 288 -25.06 1.64 7.63
N ALA A 289 -24.60 0.39 7.57
CA ALA A 289 -23.33 -0.01 8.21
C ALA A 289 -22.11 0.69 7.59
N GLU A 290 -22.02 0.75 6.25
CA GLU A 290 -20.96 1.48 5.54
C GLU A 290 -21.07 3.00 5.79
N ARG A 291 -22.29 3.53 5.90
CA ARG A 291 -22.54 4.92 6.30
C ARG A 291 -22.00 5.20 7.71
N GLU A 292 -22.22 4.32 8.68
CA GLU A 292 -21.68 4.46 10.04
C GLU A 292 -20.15 4.51 10.05
N ILE A 293 -19.48 3.68 9.23
CA ILE A 293 -18.01 3.69 9.07
C ILE A 293 -17.55 5.04 8.50
N ALA A 294 -18.15 5.51 7.40
CA ALA A 294 -17.80 6.80 6.79
C ALA A 294 -18.11 7.99 7.74
N GLN A 295 -19.18 7.93 8.52
CA GLN A 295 -19.49 8.94 9.55
C GLN A 295 -18.50 8.91 10.72
N ALA A 296 -18.00 7.74 11.12
CA ALA A 296 -16.96 7.63 12.13
C ALA A 296 -15.63 8.26 11.65
N GLN A 297 -15.27 8.04 10.37
CA GLN A 297 -14.13 8.70 9.72
C GLN A 297 -14.35 10.22 9.62
N GLN A 298 -15.53 10.68 9.18
CA GLN A 298 -15.91 12.10 9.12
C GLN A 298 -15.78 12.77 10.50
N LEU A 299 -16.24 12.09 11.56
CA LEU A 299 -16.14 12.58 12.94
C LEU A 299 -14.69 12.61 13.43
N ALA A 300 -13.87 11.61 13.11
CA ALA A 300 -12.45 11.61 13.47
C ALA A 300 -11.68 12.76 12.80
N GLN A 301 -11.90 12.98 11.50
CA GLN A 301 -11.28 14.07 10.74
C GLN A 301 -11.73 15.45 11.26
N THR A 302 -13.04 15.62 11.47
CA THR A 302 -13.58 16.87 12.04
C THR A 302 -13.09 17.10 13.46
N LEU A 303 -12.96 16.05 14.29
CA LEU A 303 -12.45 16.14 15.66
C LEU A 303 -10.98 16.58 15.68
N LYS A 304 -10.13 16.04 14.79
CA LYS A 304 -8.74 16.52 14.61
C LYS A 304 -8.72 18.03 14.34
N ARG A 305 -9.55 18.55 13.41
CA ARG A 305 -9.62 20.00 13.12
C ARG A 305 -10.21 20.82 14.29
N VAL A 306 -11.26 20.33 14.96
CA VAL A 306 -11.89 21.03 16.10
C VAL A 306 -10.92 21.16 17.27
N ILE A 307 -10.10 20.14 17.55
CA ILE A 307 -9.03 20.21 18.54
C ILE A 307 -7.95 21.22 18.11
N ALA A 308 -7.49 21.18 16.86
CA ALA A 308 -6.49 22.12 16.34
C ALA A 308 -6.94 23.59 16.41
N ILE A 309 -8.22 23.88 16.12
CA ILE A 309 -8.80 25.23 16.22
C ILE A 309 -9.08 25.63 17.68
N ASN A 310 -9.24 24.67 18.61
CA ASN A 310 -9.66 24.92 20.00
C ASN A 310 -8.83 24.09 21.00
N PRO A 311 -7.49 24.29 21.10
CA PRO A 311 -6.59 23.40 21.84
C PRO A 311 -6.83 23.33 23.36
N GLY A 312 -7.69 24.20 23.92
CA GLY A 312 -8.12 24.16 25.32
C GLY A 312 -9.41 23.35 25.59
N LEU A 313 -10.06 22.75 24.59
CA LEU A 313 -11.27 21.94 24.82
C LEU A 313 -10.93 20.56 25.41
N SER A 314 -11.73 20.11 26.37
CA SER A 314 -11.69 18.72 26.82
C SER A 314 -12.10 17.77 25.68
N PRO A 315 -11.62 16.51 25.65
CA PRO A 315 -11.96 15.56 24.58
C PRO A 315 -13.48 15.36 24.40
N ALA A 316 -14.25 15.41 25.49
CA ALA A 316 -15.71 15.35 25.43
C ALA A 316 -16.34 16.60 24.79
N ALA A 317 -15.87 17.80 25.15
CA ALA A 317 -16.36 19.06 24.58
C ALA A 317 -15.95 19.22 23.11
N ALA A 318 -14.74 18.82 22.74
CA ALA A 318 -14.27 18.78 21.36
C ALA A 318 -15.11 17.81 20.52
N LYS A 319 -15.41 16.61 21.02
CA LYS A 319 -16.30 15.64 20.34
C LYS A 319 -17.71 16.19 20.18
N ALA A 320 -18.29 16.79 21.22
CA ALA A 320 -19.62 17.41 21.14
C ALA A 320 -19.67 18.54 20.09
N LYS A 321 -18.64 19.42 20.06
CA LYS A 321 -18.52 20.50 19.07
C LYS A 321 -18.35 19.98 17.64
N ALA A 322 -17.57 18.91 17.43
CA ALA A 322 -17.42 18.25 16.14
C ALA A 322 -18.74 17.62 15.65
N THR A 323 -19.43 16.85 16.50
CA THR A 323 -20.74 16.26 16.18
C THR A 323 -21.78 17.33 15.86
N ALA A 324 -21.84 18.44 16.62
CA ALA A 324 -22.76 19.54 16.35
C ALA A 324 -22.47 20.25 15.02
N ALA A 325 -21.19 20.47 14.68
CA ALA A 325 -20.79 21.10 13.43
C ALA A 325 -21.10 20.21 12.20
N ILE A 326 -20.85 18.90 12.28
CA ILE A 326 -21.28 17.91 11.27
C ILE A 326 -22.81 17.94 11.11
N ALA A 327 -23.55 17.90 12.21
CA ALA A 327 -25.01 17.88 12.18
C ALA A 327 -25.61 19.15 11.55
N SER A 328 -24.99 20.32 11.74
CA SER A 328 -25.38 21.58 11.10
C SER A 328 -25.04 21.57 9.60
N CYS A 329 -23.82 21.14 9.23
CA CYS A 329 -23.43 20.96 7.83
C CYS A 329 -24.36 20.01 7.06
N ASN A 330 -24.75 18.88 7.66
CA ASN A 330 -25.66 17.91 7.06
C ASN A 330 -27.10 18.45 6.87
N ARG A 331 -27.46 19.58 7.50
CA ARG A 331 -28.75 20.28 7.32
C ARG A 331 -28.68 21.49 6.37
N GLY A 332 -27.52 21.72 5.75
CA GLY A 332 -27.25 22.89 4.89
C GLY A 332 -27.14 24.20 5.67
N GLU A 333 -26.88 24.15 6.97
CA GLU A 333 -26.66 25.34 7.78
C GLU A 333 -25.19 25.74 7.72
N LEU A 334 -24.92 26.99 7.32
CA LEU A 334 -23.59 27.59 7.34
C LEU A 334 -23.50 28.56 8.51
N ALA A 335 -22.48 28.40 9.36
CA ALA A 335 -22.19 29.35 10.43
C ALA A 335 -21.94 30.75 9.85
N PRO A 336 -22.25 31.86 10.57
CA PRO A 336 -22.04 33.21 10.04
C PRO A 336 -20.62 33.46 9.50
N GLY A 337 -19.57 33.02 10.20
CA GLY A 337 -18.18 33.13 9.73
C GLY A 337 -17.74 32.12 8.65
N HIS A 338 -18.66 31.37 8.03
CA HIS A 338 -18.31 30.38 7.00
C HIS A 338 -17.89 31.06 5.69
N MET A 339 -16.67 30.78 5.23
CA MET A 339 -16.09 31.41 4.04
C MET A 339 -16.65 30.84 2.73
N LEU A 340 -16.99 31.75 1.81
CA LEU A 340 -17.56 31.47 0.49
C LEU A 340 -16.68 32.09 -0.60
N TYR A 341 -16.50 31.39 -1.71
CA TYR A 341 -15.55 31.73 -2.78
C TYR A 341 -16.28 32.10 -4.06
N LEU A 342 -16.48 33.41 -4.30
CA LEU A 342 -17.23 33.93 -5.44
C LEU A 342 -16.48 33.74 -6.78
N ALA A 343 -17.22 33.82 -7.88
CA ALA A 343 -16.67 33.59 -9.23
C ALA A 343 -15.70 34.65 -9.75
N ASP A 344 -15.67 35.82 -9.13
CA ASP A 344 -14.67 36.88 -9.34
C ASP A 344 -13.43 36.73 -8.44
N ASN A 345 -13.30 35.58 -7.76
CA ASN A 345 -12.29 35.25 -6.75
C ASN A 345 -12.31 36.11 -5.48
N ARG A 346 -13.35 36.93 -5.24
CA ARG A 346 -13.59 37.51 -3.92
C ARG A 346 -14.06 36.43 -2.93
N THR A 347 -13.74 36.64 -1.66
CA THR A 347 -14.23 35.83 -0.54
C THR A 347 -15.16 36.67 0.34
N ILE A 348 -16.30 36.10 0.73
CA ILE A 348 -17.25 36.68 1.69
C ILE A 348 -17.58 35.64 2.77
N THR A 349 -18.08 36.06 3.93
CA THR A 349 -18.67 35.11 4.88
C THR A 349 -20.17 34.91 4.59
N ALA A 350 -20.72 33.79 5.05
CA ALA A 350 -22.16 33.52 4.98
C ALA A 350 -23.01 34.53 5.78
N GLY A 351 -22.44 35.17 6.81
CA GLY A 351 -23.08 36.26 7.55
C GLY A 351 -23.10 37.59 6.81
N ASP A 352 -22.14 37.82 5.91
CA ASP A 352 -21.97 39.09 5.16
C ASP A 352 -22.72 39.12 3.81
N ILE A 353 -23.51 38.10 3.49
CA ILE A 353 -24.36 38.11 2.29
C ILE A 353 -25.45 39.18 2.47
N GLY A 354 -25.38 40.24 1.66
CA GLY A 354 -26.44 41.23 1.47
C GLY A 354 -27.11 41.16 0.08
N PRO A 355 -28.07 42.05 -0.22
CA PRO A 355 -28.83 42.06 -1.47
C PRO A 355 -27.96 42.25 -2.73
N GLU A 356 -26.86 42.99 -2.62
CA GLU A 356 -25.86 43.18 -3.69
C GLU A 356 -25.12 41.90 -4.13
N HIS A 357 -25.31 40.80 -3.40
CA HIS A 357 -24.76 39.49 -3.75
C HIS A 357 -25.76 38.58 -4.49
N ASP A 358 -27.00 39.03 -4.75
CA ASP A 358 -28.01 38.21 -5.42
C ASP A 358 -27.59 37.75 -6.83
N GLY A 359 -27.88 36.49 -7.14
CA GLY A 359 -27.58 35.88 -8.43
C GLY A 359 -26.08 35.66 -8.73
N LEU A 360 -25.16 36.07 -7.85
CA LEU A 360 -23.73 35.77 -7.99
C LEU A 360 -23.47 34.26 -7.87
N THR A 361 -22.55 33.74 -8.67
CA THR A 361 -22.11 32.34 -8.59
C THR A 361 -20.85 32.20 -7.74
N LEU A 362 -20.70 31.01 -7.14
CA LEU A 362 -19.60 30.64 -6.27
C LEU A 362 -19.24 29.16 -6.42
N ARG A 363 -18.08 28.79 -5.86
CA ARG A 363 -17.70 27.39 -5.64
C ARG A 363 -18.65 26.76 -4.62
N ASP A 364 -18.71 25.43 -4.57
CA ASP A 364 -19.54 24.75 -3.57
C ASP A 364 -19.14 25.17 -2.13
N PRO A 365 -20.11 25.56 -1.26
CA PRO A 365 -19.81 26.01 0.09
C PRO A 365 -19.13 24.97 1.00
N GLN A 366 -19.38 23.67 0.80
CA GLN A 366 -18.78 22.60 1.60
C GLN A 366 -17.59 21.93 0.92
N GLU A 367 -17.57 21.82 -0.41
CA GLU A 367 -16.44 21.28 -1.18
C GLU A 367 -15.88 22.32 -2.19
N PRO A 368 -15.19 23.41 -1.74
CA PRO A 368 -14.71 24.48 -2.63
C PRO A 368 -13.64 24.06 -3.66
N THR A 369 -13.21 22.79 -3.63
CA THR A 369 -12.30 22.14 -4.59
C THR A 369 -13.03 21.27 -5.62
N TYR A 370 -14.34 21.02 -5.49
CA TYR A 370 -15.10 20.18 -6.41
C TYR A 370 -14.94 20.65 -7.86
N ARG A 371 -14.70 19.71 -8.78
CA ARG A 371 -14.39 19.97 -10.20
C ARG A 371 -13.27 21.02 -10.40
N ASN A 372 -12.19 20.90 -9.63
CA ASN A 372 -11.05 21.83 -9.58
C ASN A 372 -11.43 23.26 -9.13
N GLY A 373 -12.42 23.37 -8.23
CA GLY A 373 -12.89 24.63 -7.68
C GLY A 373 -13.69 25.48 -8.66
N ALA A 374 -14.51 24.83 -9.49
CA ALA A 374 -15.37 25.50 -10.46
C ALA A 374 -16.34 26.49 -9.76
N SER A 375 -16.30 27.77 -10.14
CA SER A 375 -17.05 28.84 -9.47
C SER A 375 -18.44 29.13 -10.06
N ASP A 376 -18.91 28.26 -10.96
CA ASP A 376 -20.28 28.21 -11.48
C ASP A 376 -21.06 26.99 -10.95
N LEU A 377 -20.57 26.35 -9.88
CA LEU A 377 -21.23 25.23 -9.21
C LEU A 377 -22.47 25.64 -8.40
N ALA A 378 -22.42 26.80 -7.75
CA ALA A 378 -23.46 27.25 -6.85
C ALA A 378 -23.84 28.72 -7.12
N GLN A 379 -25.00 29.15 -6.64
CA GLN A 379 -25.53 30.50 -6.83
C GLN A 379 -26.27 31.01 -5.58
N ILE A 380 -26.03 32.28 -5.23
CA ILE A 380 -26.72 33.01 -4.16
C ILE A 380 -28.11 33.46 -4.65
N TYR A 381 -29.10 33.36 -3.78
CA TYR A 381 -30.45 33.90 -3.97
C TYR A 381 -30.85 34.71 -2.73
N TRP A 382 -31.06 36.01 -2.87
CA TRP A 382 -31.53 36.90 -1.82
C TRP A 382 -33.06 36.93 -1.76
N ASN A 383 -33.64 36.71 -0.58
CA ASN A 383 -35.09 36.78 -0.35
C ASN A 383 -35.35 37.64 0.89
N ASP A 384 -35.20 38.96 0.74
CA ASP A 384 -35.53 40.00 1.74
C ASP A 384 -35.07 39.68 3.18
N GLY A 385 -33.76 39.48 3.34
CA GLY A 385 -33.12 39.13 4.61
C GLY A 385 -32.87 37.64 4.83
N ASN A 386 -33.57 36.76 4.10
CA ASN A 386 -33.32 35.32 4.09
C ASN A 386 -32.63 34.91 2.79
N TRP A 387 -31.29 34.89 2.78
CA TRP A 387 -30.54 34.33 1.66
C TRP A 387 -30.54 32.80 1.67
N ARG A 388 -30.40 32.20 0.48
CA ARG A 388 -30.05 30.78 0.29
C ARG A 388 -28.98 30.65 -0.79
N ILE A 389 -28.21 29.57 -0.75
CA ILE A 389 -27.29 29.19 -1.83
C ILE A 389 -27.75 27.84 -2.38
N ASN A 390 -28.06 27.77 -3.67
CA ASN A 390 -28.28 26.50 -4.34
C ASN A 390 -26.97 26.06 -4.98
N SER A 391 -26.43 24.91 -4.56
CA SER A 391 -25.33 24.22 -5.25
C SER A 391 -25.86 23.13 -6.16
N MET A 392 -25.17 22.92 -7.28
CA MET A 392 -25.41 21.83 -8.24
C MET A 392 -24.43 20.66 -8.06
N ALA A 393 -23.57 20.69 -7.03
CA ALA A 393 -22.68 19.58 -6.71
C ALA A 393 -23.47 18.31 -6.31
N HIS A 394 -22.94 17.13 -6.68
CA HIS A 394 -23.45 15.80 -6.31
C HIS A 394 -24.97 15.55 -6.50
N GLY A 395 -25.62 16.27 -7.40
CA GLY A 395 -27.06 16.15 -7.68
C GLY A 395 -27.94 17.28 -7.15
N GLY A 396 -27.38 18.18 -6.34
CA GLY A 396 -28.03 19.41 -5.87
C GLY A 396 -28.17 19.49 -4.36
N PHE A 397 -27.82 20.63 -3.76
CA PHE A 397 -27.95 20.87 -2.32
C PHE A 397 -28.23 22.35 -2.02
N VAL A 398 -28.92 22.64 -0.91
CA VAL A 398 -29.34 24.00 -0.54
C VAL A 398 -28.75 24.40 0.80
N TYR A 399 -28.07 25.55 0.83
CA TYR A 399 -27.47 26.13 2.02
C TYR A 399 -28.17 27.41 2.46
N ARG A 400 -28.09 27.70 3.77
CA ARG A 400 -28.76 28.79 4.48
C ARG A 400 -27.95 29.18 5.71
N LEU A 401 -28.18 30.38 6.26
CA LEU A 401 -27.54 30.81 7.50
C LEU A 401 -27.96 29.94 8.69
N ALA A 402 -27.01 29.54 9.53
CA ALA A 402 -27.29 28.88 10.80
C ALA A 402 -27.86 29.87 11.82
N MET A 403 -29.03 29.57 12.39
CA MET A 403 -29.57 30.35 13.50
C MET A 403 -28.76 30.07 14.77
N SER A 404 -28.25 31.12 15.41
CA SER A 404 -27.48 31.01 16.66
C SER A 404 -28.34 30.39 17.78
N PRO A 405 -27.95 29.24 18.37
CA PRO A 405 -28.62 28.74 19.56
C PRO A 405 -28.23 29.60 20.77
N GLU A 406 -29.21 30.07 21.54
CA GLU A 406 -28.95 30.70 22.84
C GLU A 406 -28.27 29.69 23.77
N CYS A 407 -27.19 30.11 24.43
CA CYS A 407 -26.40 29.23 25.30
C CYS A 407 -27.12 29.03 26.65
N PRO A 408 -27.60 27.81 26.98
CA PRO A 408 -28.33 27.61 28.23
C PRO A 408 -27.38 27.71 29.43
N GLN A 409 -27.56 28.72 30.27
CA GLN A 409 -26.91 28.78 31.57
C GLN A 409 -27.64 27.87 32.57
N ASN A 410 -26.88 27.18 33.42
CA ASN A 410 -27.32 26.27 34.49
C ASN A 410 -28.09 25.00 34.07
N VAL A 411 -27.42 23.84 34.23
CA VAL A 411 -28.07 22.55 34.54
C VAL A 411 -27.30 21.92 35.72
N PRO A 412 -27.93 21.31 36.74
CA PRO A 412 -27.26 20.98 38.00
C PRO A 412 -26.30 19.78 37.95
N ASN A 413 -25.41 19.73 38.95
CA ASN A 413 -24.49 18.63 39.20
C ASN A 413 -25.22 17.37 39.69
N HIS A 414 -25.22 16.30 38.89
CA HIS A 414 -25.64 14.95 39.28
C HIS A 414 -24.54 13.94 38.96
N GLY A 415 -24.23 13.06 39.92
CA GLY A 415 -23.00 12.26 39.93
C GLY A 415 -23.10 10.85 39.31
N ASP A 416 -21.92 10.23 39.23
CA ASP A 416 -21.63 8.79 39.16
C ASP A 416 -22.59 7.88 38.36
N ILE A 417 -22.38 7.84 37.04
CA ILE A 417 -22.76 6.67 36.22
C ILE A 417 -21.50 6.14 35.51
N ALA A 418 -20.89 5.09 36.09
CA ALA A 418 -19.71 4.45 35.54
C ALA A 418 -20.04 3.55 34.33
N LEU A 419 -20.01 4.13 33.12
CA LEU A 419 -20.18 3.40 31.86
C LEU A 419 -18.95 2.54 31.54
N ARG A 420 -19.00 1.26 31.95
CA ARG A 420 -18.10 0.22 31.42
C ARG A 420 -18.37 0.01 29.93
N PRO A 421 -17.34 -0.16 29.07
CA PRO A 421 -17.57 -0.54 27.68
C PRO A 421 -18.19 -1.94 27.63
N LYS A 422 -19.41 -2.06 27.11
CA LYS A 422 -20.04 -3.35 26.86
C LYS A 422 -19.54 -3.92 25.52
N THR A 423 -19.00 -5.13 25.57
CA THR A 423 -18.71 -5.95 24.39
C THR A 423 -19.94 -6.10 23.51
N LEU A 424 -19.85 -5.67 22.25
CA LEU A 424 -20.91 -5.78 21.25
C LEU A 424 -20.39 -6.17 19.86
N ALA A 425 -19.37 -7.04 19.85
CA ALA A 425 -18.96 -7.83 18.70
C ALA A 425 -19.09 -9.34 19.05
N ASN A 426 -19.05 -10.21 18.04
CA ASN A 426 -18.96 -11.67 18.18
C ASN A 426 -20.16 -12.38 18.88
N LYS A 427 -21.41 -12.06 18.52
CA LYS A 427 -22.57 -12.93 18.81
C LYS A 427 -23.67 -13.03 17.73
N ARG A 428 -23.31 -12.86 16.45
CA ARG A 428 -24.22 -13.08 15.30
C ARG A 428 -23.65 -13.89 14.13
N ILE A 429 -22.48 -14.54 14.30
CA ILE A 429 -21.93 -15.49 13.32
C ILE A 429 -21.90 -16.89 13.95
N ARG A 430 -23.09 -17.52 14.04
CA ARG A 430 -23.35 -18.95 14.28
C ARG A 430 -24.86 -19.18 14.33
N GLU A 431 -25.49 -19.39 13.17
CA GLU A 431 -26.59 -20.35 12.95
C GLU A 431 -27.24 -20.20 11.54
N GLY A 432 -27.20 -21.28 10.76
CA GLY A 432 -28.30 -21.72 9.91
C GLY A 432 -28.77 -20.91 8.69
N VAL A 433 -28.10 -21.10 7.54
CA VAL A 433 -28.81 -21.29 6.25
C VAL A 433 -28.20 -22.50 5.53
N LYS A 434 -29.03 -23.45 5.10
CA LYS A 434 -28.65 -24.54 4.18
C LYS A 434 -29.32 -24.30 2.83
N GLY A 435 -28.54 -24.21 1.76
CA GLY A 435 -29.02 -24.15 0.38
C GLY A 435 -27.89 -24.46 -0.59
N ASN A 436 -28.15 -25.32 -1.57
CA ASN A 436 -27.16 -25.63 -2.61
C ASN A 436 -27.10 -24.49 -3.63
N VAL A 437 -25.88 -24.05 -3.95
CA VAL A 437 -25.56 -23.15 -5.07
C VAL A 437 -24.51 -23.86 -5.94
N PRO A 438 -24.58 -23.78 -7.28
CA PRO A 438 -23.59 -24.40 -8.16
C PRO A 438 -22.15 -23.95 -7.87
N ASN A 439 -21.20 -24.86 -8.02
CA ASN A 439 -19.83 -24.67 -7.55
C ASN A 439 -19.00 -23.77 -8.48
N VAL A 440 -19.01 -22.47 -8.23
CA VAL A 440 -18.03 -21.50 -8.76
C VAL A 440 -16.88 -21.38 -7.74
N PRO A 441 -15.60 -21.55 -8.13
CA PRO A 441 -14.48 -21.55 -7.18
C PRO A 441 -14.21 -20.14 -6.61
N SER A 442 -14.85 -19.83 -5.48
CA SER A 442 -14.71 -18.56 -4.76
C SER A 442 -13.39 -18.50 -3.97
N PHE A 443 -12.34 -17.95 -4.61
CA PHE A 443 -10.97 -17.86 -4.09
C PHE A 443 -10.82 -17.13 -2.74
N SER A 444 -11.81 -16.32 -2.34
CA SER A 444 -11.86 -15.61 -1.06
C SER A 444 -11.87 -16.52 0.17
N LYS A 445 -12.13 -17.83 0.01
CA LYS A 445 -12.16 -18.80 1.13
C LYS A 445 -10.77 -19.32 1.51
N GLU A 446 -9.84 -19.45 0.56
CA GLU A 446 -8.50 -19.99 0.81
C GLU A 446 -7.59 -18.99 1.54
N LEU A 447 -7.82 -17.68 1.35
CA LEU A 447 -7.11 -16.60 2.06
C LEU A 447 -7.63 -16.32 3.50
N SER A 448 -8.54 -17.16 4.01
CA SER A 448 -9.13 -17.02 5.35
C SER A 448 -8.42 -17.79 6.47
N GLU A 449 -7.36 -18.55 6.16
CA GLU A 449 -6.58 -19.24 7.20
C GLU A 449 -5.77 -18.26 8.06
N PRO A 450 -5.95 -18.26 9.40
CA PRO A 450 -5.10 -17.48 10.29
C PRO A 450 -3.72 -18.16 10.41
N LEU A 451 -2.65 -17.35 10.31
CA LEU A 451 -1.27 -17.62 10.75
C LEU A 451 -0.82 -19.09 10.67
N VAL A 452 -0.10 -19.49 9.61
CA VAL A 452 0.39 -20.86 9.33
C VAL A 452 0.69 -21.67 10.61
N THR A 453 -0.29 -22.43 11.08
CA THR A 453 -0.26 -23.04 12.42
C THR A 453 0.58 -24.32 12.46
N ASN A 454 0.72 -24.98 11.32
CA ASN A 454 1.47 -26.22 11.13
C ASN A 454 2.76 -26.00 10.33
N LEU A 455 3.61 -25.08 10.79
CA LEU A 455 4.96 -24.88 10.23
C LEU A 455 5.82 -26.14 10.45
N ASP A 456 6.37 -26.74 9.38
CA ASP A 456 7.39 -27.77 9.49
C ASP A 456 8.72 -27.15 9.94
N TRP A 457 8.90 -27.09 11.25
CA TRP A 457 10.11 -26.59 11.89
C TRP A 457 11.38 -27.35 11.48
N LYS A 458 11.30 -28.62 11.07
CA LYS A 458 12.49 -29.38 10.59
C LYS A 458 12.90 -28.92 9.20
N ARG A 459 11.94 -28.76 8.27
CA ARG A 459 12.20 -28.14 6.96
C ARG A 459 12.77 -26.74 7.13
N LEU A 460 12.13 -25.89 7.93
CA LEU A 460 12.52 -24.49 8.11
C LEU A 460 13.90 -24.34 8.77
N GLU A 461 14.25 -25.18 9.76
CA GLU A 461 15.60 -25.24 10.34
C GLU A 461 16.66 -25.82 9.40
N SER A 462 16.27 -26.52 8.33
CA SER A 462 17.20 -26.96 7.28
C SER A 462 17.44 -25.86 6.25
N LEU A 463 16.41 -25.10 5.89
CA LEU A 463 16.50 -23.99 4.94
C LEU A 463 17.26 -22.79 5.53
N SER A 464 17.03 -22.43 6.80
CA SER A 464 17.76 -21.31 7.46
C SER A 464 19.27 -21.56 7.60
N LYS A 465 19.70 -22.83 7.63
CA LYS A 465 21.12 -23.23 7.63
C LYS A 465 21.75 -23.23 6.24
N LYS A 466 20.96 -23.40 5.18
CA LYS A 466 21.40 -23.39 3.77
C LYS A 466 21.32 -22.02 3.10
N SER A 467 20.66 -21.05 3.75
CA SER A 467 20.22 -19.76 3.21
C SER A 467 19.00 -19.82 2.26
N ASP A 468 18.48 -21.01 1.95
CA ASP A 468 17.31 -21.25 1.08
C ASP A 468 15.95 -20.71 1.63
N LEU A 469 15.92 -20.06 2.82
CA LEU A 469 14.67 -19.71 3.50
C LEU A 469 14.10 -18.36 3.03
N ASN A 470 12.95 -18.39 2.34
CA ASN A 470 12.12 -17.21 2.16
C ASN A 470 11.54 -16.76 3.52
N PRO A 471 11.87 -15.57 4.04
CA PRO A 471 11.38 -15.12 5.36
C PRO A 471 9.86 -14.89 5.39
N PHE A 472 9.22 -14.69 4.23
CA PHE A 472 7.76 -14.54 4.14
C PHE A 472 7.02 -15.87 4.35
N GLU A 473 7.68 -17.03 4.27
CA GLU A 473 7.08 -18.29 4.77
C GLU A 473 6.75 -18.22 6.28
N LEU A 474 7.39 -17.30 7.00
CA LEU A 474 7.21 -17.02 8.43
C LEU A 474 6.39 -15.73 8.65
N MET A 475 5.42 -15.44 7.79
CA MET A 475 4.55 -14.27 7.88
C MET A 475 3.08 -14.62 7.58
N PRO A 476 2.12 -13.73 7.91
CA PRO A 476 0.71 -13.86 7.51
C PRO A 476 0.56 -14.08 6.00
N LEU A 477 -0.41 -14.92 5.63
CA LEU A 477 -0.58 -15.47 4.28
C LEU A 477 -0.71 -14.38 3.20
N GLN A 478 -1.45 -13.32 3.50
CA GLN A 478 -1.74 -12.20 2.61
C GLN A 478 -0.45 -11.45 2.24
N LEU A 479 0.33 -11.06 3.26
CA LEU A 479 1.63 -10.42 3.11
C LEU A 479 2.65 -11.34 2.40
N ARG A 480 2.58 -12.66 2.66
CA ARG A 480 3.42 -13.67 2.00
C ARG A 480 3.15 -13.77 0.50
N VAL A 481 1.88 -13.79 0.10
CA VAL A 481 1.49 -13.88 -1.31
C VAL A 481 1.92 -12.62 -2.05
N ALA A 482 1.51 -11.43 -1.59
CA ALA A 482 1.86 -10.15 -2.22
C ALA A 482 3.39 -9.98 -2.39
N ALA A 483 4.17 -10.20 -1.33
CA ALA A 483 5.63 -10.07 -1.40
C ALA A 483 6.33 -11.12 -2.26
N THR A 484 5.70 -12.28 -2.51
CA THR A 484 6.25 -13.31 -3.41
C THR A 484 5.91 -13.01 -4.86
N ASP A 485 4.69 -12.53 -5.12
CA ASP A 485 4.24 -12.02 -6.43
C ASP A 485 5.13 -10.84 -6.88
N ASP A 486 5.38 -9.85 -6.01
CA ASP A 486 6.22 -8.69 -6.34
C ASP A 486 7.70 -9.05 -6.53
N ALA A 487 8.20 -10.01 -5.75
CA ALA A 487 9.55 -10.55 -5.96
C ALA A 487 9.67 -11.19 -7.36
N ALA A 488 8.62 -11.86 -7.84
CA ALA A 488 8.56 -12.40 -9.20
C ALA A 488 8.40 -11.31 -10.28
N LYS A 489 7.56 -10.28 -10.07
CA LYS A 489 7.47 -9.08 -10.96
C LYS A 489 8.85 -8.43 -11.14
N LEU A 490 9.55 -8.20 -10.03
CA LEU A 490 10.85 -7.56 -10.00
C LEU A 490 12.01 -8.50 -10.38
N SER A 491 11.80 -9.81 -10.50
CA SER A 491 12.86 -10.83 -10.66
C SER A 491 13.99 -10.68 -9.61
N VAL A 492 13.62 -10.70 -8.34
CA VAL A 492 14.50 -10.65 -7.15
C VAL A 492 14.06 -11.68 -6.12
N GLN A 493 14.90 -12.04 -5.15
CA GLN A 493 14.43 -12.87 -4.03
C GLN A 493 13.57 -12.05 -3.05
N PRO A 494 12.48 -12.63 -2.47
CA PRO A 494 11.65 -11.95 -1.47
C PRO A 494 12.43 -11.39 -0.26
N ILE A 495 13.54 -12.03 0.13
CA ILE A 495 14.38 -11.53 1.24
C ILE A 495 14.92 -10.10 1.00
N ALA A 496 15.05 -9.66 -0.26
CA ALA A 496 15.42 -8.29 -0.59
C ALA A 496 14.34 -7.28 -0.16
N ILE A 497 13.06 -7.59 -0.43
CA ILE A 497 11.88 -6.78 -0.03
C ILE A 497 11.78 -6.74 1.50
N PHE A 498 11.93 -7.91 2.15
CA PHE A 498 11.93 -8.06 3.61
C PHE A 498 12.91 -7.10 4.31
N SER A 499 14.09 -6.87 3.73
CA SER A 499 15.16 -6.04 4.31
C SER A 499 14.73 -4.59 4.57
N TYR A 500 13.90 -4.03 3.69
CA TYR A 500 13.35 -2.69 3.85
C TYR A 500 12.04 -2.74 4.65
N LEU A 501 11.12 -3.64 4.29
CA LEU A 501 9.78 -3.76 4.90
C LEU A 501 9.83 -3.84 6.44
N ILE A 502 10.62 -4.76 7.00
CA ILE A 502 10.70 -4.92 8.46
C ILE A 502 11.33 -3.71 9.15
N THR A 503 12.22 -3.00 8.45
CA THR A 503 12.82 -1.76 8.96
C THR A 503 11.82 -0.61 8.99
N ILE A 504 10.95 -0.51 7.96
CA ILE A 504 9.86 0.48 7.92
C ILE A 504 8.82 0.17 9.01
N CYS A 505 8.36 -1.08 9.13
CA CYS A 505 7.46 -1.49 10.22
C CYS A 505 8.06 -1.18 11.62
N SER A 506 9.36 -1.40 11.81
CA SER A 506 10.08 -1.02 13.03
C SER A 506 10.14 0.50 13.26
N SER A 507 10.14 1.32 12.20
CA SER A 507 10.11 2.79 12.34
C SER A 507 8.75 3.35 12.80
N LEU A 508 7.65 2.70 12.39
CA LEU A 508 6.29 3.12 12.72
C LEU A 508 5.87 2.70 14.13
N MET A 509 6.37 1.57 14.64
CA MET A 509 5.96 0.99 15.92
C MET A 509 6.51 1.69 17.19
N GLY A 510 6.32 3.00 17.34
CA GLY A 510 6.46 3.74 18.62
C GLY A 510 7.89 3.96 19.14
N LYS A 511 8.23 5.21 19.47
CA LYS A 511 9.50 5.50 20.19
C LYS A 511 9.55 4.92 21.60
N GLU A 512 8.41 4.81 22.26
CA GLU A 512 8.33 4.34 23.65
C GLU A 512 8.43 2.82 23.73
N THR A 513 8.16 2.16 22.61
CA THR A 513 8.08 0.71 22.47
C THR A 513 9.41 0.04 22.80
N LYS A 514 9.30 -0.97 23.67
CA LYS A 514 10.40 -1.79 24.16
C LYS A 514 9.89 -3.22 24.31
N ILE A 515 10.78 -4.19 24.11
CA ILE A 515 10.53 -5.59 24.43
C ILE A 515 11.48 -6.03 25.55
N PHE A 516 10.91 -6.66 26.57
CA PHE A 516 11.64 -7.20 27.71
C PHE A 516 11.95 -8.67 27.44
N GLY A 517 13.20 -9.08 27.63
CA GLY A 517 13.63 -10.48 27.57
C GLY A 517 13.19 -11.30 28.80
N SER A 518 11.99 -11.05 29.30
CA SER A 518 11.45 -11.57 30.57
C SER A 518 9.91 -11.61 30.52
N THR A 519 9.29 -12.19 31.54
CA THR A 519 7.82 -12.27 31.69
C THR A 519 7.20 -11.06 32.39
N SER A 520 8.00 -10.07 32.81
CA SER A 520 7.51 -8.90 33.55
C SER A 520 8.47 -7.72 33.46
N THR A 521 7.92 -6.52 33.24
CA THR A 521 8.66 -5.25 33.20
C THR A 521 9.46 -4.94 34.47
N LYS A 522 9.16 -5.61 35.59
CA LYS A 522 9.95 -5.56 36.84
C LYS A 522 11.36 -6.14 36.69
N PHE A 523 11.60 -7.03 35.73
CA PHE A 523 12.91 -7.62 35.45
C PHE A 523 13.52 -6.95 34.22
N ASN A 524 14.29 -5.89 34.45
CA ASN A 524 14.88 -5.02 33.42
C ASN A 524 16.31 -5.41 33.00
N SER A 525 16.75 -6.64 33.29
CA SER A 525 18.10 -7.13 33.00
C SER A 525 18.42 -7.25 31.50
N LEU A 526 17.39 -7.44 30.67
CA LEU A 526 17.48 -7.31 29.21
C LEU A 526 16.21 -6.63 28.68
N VAL A 527 16.36 -5.40 28.18
CA VAL A 527 15.29 -4.59 27.61
C VAL A 527 15.79 -4.00 26.30
N GLU A 528 15.12 -4.32 25.21
CA GLU A 528 15.52 -3.90 23.87
C GLU A 528 14.58 -2.82 23.34
N PRO A 529 15.11 -1.70 22.80
CA PRO A 529 14.31 -0.71 22.10
C PRO A 529 13.81 -1.28 20.77
N ASN A 530 12.61 -0.90 20.34
CA ASN A 530 12.24 -1.01 18.94
C ASN A 530 13.19 -0.14 18.08
N CYS A 531 14.05 -0.80 17.29
CA CYS A 531 15.13 -0.20 16.49
C CYS A 531 15.84 -1.31 15.67
N ILE A 532 15.49 -1.49 14.39
CA ILE A 532 16.09 -2.46 13.47
C ILE A 532 16.99 -1.75 12.45
N TRP A 533 18.19 -2.29 12.24
CA TRP A 533 19.14 -1.85 11.22
C TRP A 533 19.45 -3.01 10.25
N MET A 534 19.30 -2.80 8.94
CA MET A 534 19.48 -3.79 7.86
C MET A 534 20.46 -3.28 6.79
N MET A 535 21.13 -4.18 6.08
CA MET A 535 21.96 -3.88 4.90
C MET A 535 21.58 -4.85 3.78
N LEU A 536 21.15 -4.32 2.63
CA LEU A 536 20.94 -5.12 1.43
C LEU A 536 22.26 -5.19 0.66
N VAL A 537 23.01 -6.27 0.88
CA VAL A 537 24.32 -6.50 0.27
C VAL A 537 24.12 -7.22 -1.06
N ALA A 538 24.20 -6.48 -2.16
CA ALA A 538 24.04 -7.02 -3.50
C ALA A 538 24.75 -6.16 -4.54
N ASP A 539 25.07 -6.74 -5.69
CA ASP A 539 25.82 -6.07 -6.76
C ASP A 539 25.08 -4.89 -7.41
N THR A 540 25.81 -4.15 -8.23
CA THR A 540 25.22 -3.29 -9.26
C THR A 540 24.29 -4.13 -10.17
N SER A 541 23.22 -3.52 -10.68
CA SER A 541 22.12 -4.18 -11.42
C SER A 541 21.17 -5.11 -10.63
N TYR A 542 21.33 -5.36 -9.32
CA TYR A 542 20.37 -6.19 -8.54
C TYR A 542 18.94 -5.59 -8.41
N LYS A 543 18.63 -4.43 -9.02
CA LYS A 543 17.34 -3.72 -8.82
C LYS A 543 17.09 -3.31 -7.35
N LYS A 544 18.16 -3.00 -6.59
CA LYS A 544 18.10 -2.53 -5.18
C LYS A 544 17.13 -1.37 -4.96
N SER A 545 17.13 -0.36 -5.85
CA SER A 545 16.25 0.81 -5.73
C SER A 545 14.79 0.51 -6.11
N PRO A 546 14.47 -0.24 -7.18
CA PRO A 546 13.10 -0.78 -7.37
C PRO A 546 12.54 -1.52 -6.14
N VAL A 547 13.35 -2.37 -5.49
CA VAL A 547 12.96 -3.08 -4.26
C VAL A 547 12.71 -2.12 -3.08
N ARG A 548 13.53 -1.06 -2.95
CA ARG A 548 13.33 0.02 -1.98
C ARG A 548 12.00 0.75 -2.26
N ASN A 549 11.80 1.18 -3.50
CA ASN A 549 10.67 2.02 -3.92
C ASN A 549 9.32 1.33 -3.72
N LEU A 550 9.22 0.03 -4.02
CA LEU A 550 8.02 -0.78 -3.82
C LEU A 550 7.44 -0.65 -2.40
N VAL A 551 8.30 -0.75 -1.37
CA VAL A 551 7.85 -0.66 0.03
C VAL A 551 7.88 0.77 0.58
N MET A 552 8.55 1.70 -0.10
CA MET A 552 8.56 3.11 0.27
C MET A 552 7.28 3.84 -0.12
N GLY A 553 6.60 3.49 -1.22
CA GLY A 553 5.46 4.27 -1.75
C GLY A 553 4.41 4.62 -0.69
N ALA A 554 3.92 3.63 0.07
CA ALA A 554 2.96 3.85 1.15
C ALA A 554 3.50 4.74 2.30
N LEU A 555 4.81 4.75 2.54
CA LEU A 555 5.48 5.62 3.52
C LEU A 555 5.71 7.04 2.96
N GLU A 556 5.91 7.18 1.66
CA GLU A 556 6.05 8.46 0.95
C GLU A 556 4.71 9.20 0.87
N ASP A 557 3.59 8.49 0.72
CA ASP A 557 2.25 9.07 0.88
C ASP A 557 1.97 9.53 2.32
N MET A 558 2.32 8.75 3.35
CA MET A 558 2.21 9.19 4.75
C MET A 558 3.09 10.43 5.05
N GLN A 559 4.29 10.50 4.48
CA GLN A 559 5.16 11.68 4.57
C GLN A 559 4.52 12.92 3.95
N LYS A 560 3.89 12.77 2.78
CA LYS A 560 3.21 13.86 2.07
C LYS A 560 1.98 14.38 2.84
N ASP A 561 1.17 13.49 3.41
CA ASP A 561 0.04 13.87 4.26
C ASP A 561 0.50 14.60 5.54
N ALA A 562 1.62 14.18 6.14
CA ALA A 562 2.26 14.89 7.25
C ALA A 562 2.81 16.27 6.86
N GLU A 563 3.36 16.42 5.66
CA GLU A 563 3.83 17.71 5.14
C GLU A 563 2.69 18.67 4.83
N ASP A 564 1.59 18.21 4.24
CA ASP A 564 0.42 19.05 3.95
C ASP A 564 -0.34 19.43 5.23
N LEU A 565 -0.35 18.55 6.24
CA LEU A 565 -0.77 18.91 7.61
C LEU A 565 0.16 19.97 8.22
N TYR A 566 1.49 19.79 8.13
CA TYR A 566 2.45 20.73 8.71
C TYR A 566 2.38 22.12 8.07
N LYS A 567 2.24 22.22 6.74
CA LYS A 567 2.03 23.50 6.03
C LYS A 567 0.80 24.22 6.57
N LEU A 568 -0.31 23.49 6.71
CA LEU A 568 -1.55 24.02 7.29
C LEU A 568 -1.37 24.45 8.75
N GLU A 569 -0.67 23.69 9.58
CA GLU A 569 -0.36 24.09 10.97
C GLU A 569 0.53 25.33 11.03
N LEU A 570 1.49 25.48 10.12
CA LEU A 570 2.40 26.62 10.06
C LEU A 570 1.66 27.92 9.69
N GLU A 571 0.75 27.87 8.71
CA GLU A 571 -0.15 29.00 8.39
C GLU A 571 -0.96 29.45 9.62
N ASN A 572 -1.55 28.49 10.36
CA ASN A 572 -2.30 28.79 11.59
C ASN A 572 -1.38 29.37 12.70
N TYR A 573 -0.14 28.91 12.79
CA TYR A 573 0.86 29.41 13.74
C TYR A 573 1.29 30.85 13.44
N GLU A 574 1.54 31.20 12.18
CA GLU A 574 1.93 32.56 11.79
C GLU A 574 0.81 33.57 12.09
N VAL A 575 -0.44 33.19 11.84
CA VAL A 575 -1.63 33.99 12.23
C VAL A 575 -1.71 34.15 13.75
N ALA A 576 -1.57 33.06 14.52
CA ALA A 576 -1.60 33.10 15.98
C ALA A 576 -0.45 33.93 16.58
N LEU A 577 0.76 33.83 16.03
CA LEU A 577 1.94 34.59 16.44
C LEU A 577 1.76 36.08 16.14
N THR A 578 1.15 36.42 15.00
CA THR A 578 0.81 37.80 14.65
C THR A 578 -0.21 38.39 15.62
N ALA A 579 -1.28 37.67 15.95
CA ALA A 579 -2.27 38.08 16.95
C ALA A 579 -1.66 38.23 18.37
N TRP A 580 -0.77 37.33 18.77
CA TRP A 580 -0.07 37.40 20.06
C TRP A 580 0.87 38.60 20.15
N ASN A 581 1.63 38.89 19.08
CA ASN A 581 2.48 40.08 18.99
C ASN A 581 1.67 41.39 19.00
N ALA A 582 0.44 41.38 18.46
CA ALA A 582 -0.45 42.53 18.39
C ALA A 582 -1.23 42.82 19.69
N GLY A 583 -1.06 42.04 20.75
CA GLY A 583 -1.64 42.35 22.07
C GLY A 583 -1.71 41.21 23.09
N GLY A 584 -1.65 39.94 22.65
CA GLY A 584 -1.66 38.79 23.57
C GLY A 584 -0.49 38.81 24.57
N LYS A 585 0.67 39.32 24.12
CA LYS A 585 1.87 39.52 24.95
C LYS A 585 1.66 40.48 26.13
N GLU A 586 0.81 41.49 26.00
CA GLU A 586 0.50 42.45 27.09
C GLU A 586 -0.59 41.91 28.03
N LYS A 587 -1.46 41.03 27.52
CA LYS A 587 -2.48 40.31 28.30
C LYS A 587 -1.92 39.12 29.10
N GLY A 588 -0.66 38.75 28.88
CA GLY A 588 -0.05 37.56 29.50
C GLY A 588 -0.51 36.23 28.88
N GLU A 589 -1.05 36.25 27.66
CA GLU A 589 -1.43 35.04 26.94
C GLU A 589 -0.17 34.20 26.61
N PRO A 590 -0.22 32.86 26.69
CA PRO A 590 0.92 32.02 26.40
C PRO A 590 1.33 32.15 24.94
N GLN A 591 2.63 32.31 24.67
CA GLN A 591 3.14 32.42 23.30
C GLN A 591 2.80 31.13 22.52
N PRO A 592 2.21 31.23 21.31
CA PRO A 592 1.96 30.05 20.49
C PRO A 592 3.27 29.31 20.21
N GLN A 593 3.21 27.98 20.21
CA GLN A 593 4.37 27.14 19.92
C GLN A 593 4.46 26.86 18.42
N PRO A 594 5.66 26.90 17.81
CA PRO A 594 5.82 26.54 16.41
C PRO A 594 5.44 25.07 16.21
N PRO A 595 4.70 24.73 15.14
CA PRO A 595 4.33 23.35 14.85
C PRO A 595 5.56 22.53 14.45
N VAL A 596 5.39 21.21 14.43
CA VAL A 596 6.47 20.26 14.22
C VAL A 596 6.08 19.28 13.14
N GLN A 597 6.78 19.36 11.99
CA GLN A 597 6.63 18.42 10.90
C GLN A 597 6.90 16.98 11.38
N ARG A 598 6.03 16.04 11.03
CA ARG A 598 6.26 14.60 11.20
C ARG A 598 7.12 14.11 10.04
N ASP A 599 8.35 13.70 10.35
CA ASP A 599 9.27 13.07 9.39
C ASP A 599 9.16 11.55 9.55
N TYR A 600 8.55 10.85 8.59
CA TYR A 600 8.48 9.39 8.57
C TYR A 600 9.81 8.76 8.14
N TYR A 601 10.47 9.37 7.15
CA TYR A 601 11.77 8.93 6.65
C TYR A 601 12.76 10.10 6.44
N LEU A 602 14.03 9.75 6.32
CA LEU A 602 15.15 10.65 6.02
C LEU A 602 16.05 10.00 4.98
N GLU A 603 16.56 10.78 4.03
CA GLU A 603 17.61 10.33 3.10
C GLU A 603 18.98 10.94 3.46
N LYS A 604 19.19 12.20 3.09
CA LYS A 604 20.47 12.91 3.07
C LYS A 604 20.44 14.05 4.08
N GLY A 605 21.56 14.28 4.76
CA GLY A 605 21.67 15.27 5.82
C GLY A 605 23.01 15.15 6.56
N THR A 606 23.34 16.15 7.36
CA THR A 606 24.45 16.08 8.33
C THR A 606 23.98 15.49 9.65
N SER A 607 24.92 15.05 10.49
CA SER A 607 24.64 14.52 11.82
C SER A 607 23.84 15.47 12.70
N GLU A 608 24.11 16.78 12.63
CA GLU A 608 23.35 17.78 13.38
C GLU A 608 21.93 17.96 12.85
N GLY A 609 21.71 17.89 11.54
CA GLY A 609 20.38 17.96 10.92
C GLY A 609 19.53 16.73 11.28
N PHE A 610 20.13 15.53 11.27
CA PHE A 610 19.48 14.32 11.76
C PHE A 610 19.18 14.40 13.25
N ALA A 611 20.10 14.91 14.07
CA ALA A 611 19.86 15.10 15.50
C ALA A 611 18.74 16.12 15.79
N GLU A 612 18.62 17.17 14.96
CA GLU A 612 17.55 18.16 15.08
C GLU A 612 16.18 17.57 14.71
N SER A 613 16.05 16.92 13.55
CA SER A 613 14.81 16.19 13.17
C SER A 613 14.44 15.15 14.22
N LEU A 614 15.36 14.25 14.60
CA LEU A 614 15.12 13.21 15.60
C LEU A 614 14.85 13.75 17.01
N SER A 615 15.14 15.02 17.31
CA SER A 615 14.73 15.69 18.56
C SER A 615 13.29 16.20 18.53
N LYS A 616 12.80 16.55 17.34
CA LYS A 616 11.45 17.01 17.06
C LYS A 616 10.45 15.85 16.98
N GLN A 617 10.85 14.71 16.42
CA GLN A 617 9.95 13.59 16.18
C GLN A 617 9.38 12.93 17.45
N SER A 618 8.07 12.68 17.43
CA SER A 618 7.31 12.00 18.49
C SER A 618 7.35 10.48 18.36
N ASN A 619 7.45 9.95 17.15
CA ASN A 619 7.56 8.53 16.83
C ASN A 619 8.91 8.21 16.14
N GLY A 620 9.19 6.95 15.80
CA GLY A 620 10.40 6.51 15.11
C GLY A 620 10.51 7.03 13.67
N VAL A 621 11.72 6.95 13.11
CA VAL A 621 12.06 7.46 11.78
C VAL A 621 12.88 6.42 11.02
N PHE A 622 12.64 6.33 9.71
CA PHE A 622 13.38 5.45 8.80
C PHE A 622 14.45 6.21 8.00
N LEU A 623 15.73 5.92 8.23
CA LEU A 623 16.84 6.45 7.44
C LEU A 623 17.16 5.49 6.28
N THR A 624 16.92 5.95 5.05
CA THR A 624 17.12 5.17 3.82
C THR A 624 18.32 5.67 3.00
N ARG A 625 19.05 4.74 2.37
CA ARG A 625 20.19 5.04 1.49
C ARG A 625 20.29 4.02 0.34
N ASP A 626 20.25 4.48 -0.90
CA ASP A 626 20.61 3.62 -2.06
C ASP A 626 22.05 3.09 -1.95
N GLU A 627 22.97 3.93 -1.47
CA GLU A 627 24.34 3.53 -1.10
C GLU A 627 24.66 3.88 0.35
N LEU A 628 24.54 2.87 1.22
CA LEU A 628 24.91 2.88 2.63
C LEU A 628 26.41 3.14 2.88
N PRO A 629 27.38 2.85 1.96
CA PRO A 629 28.74 3.40 2.04
C PRO A 629 28.80 4.93 2.18
N GLY A 630 27.85 5.65 1.61
CA GLY A 630 27.71 7.11 1.77
C GLY A 630 27.24 7.53 3.16
N LEU A 631 26.77 6.61 4.01
CA LEU A 631 26.54 6.86 5.43
C LEU A 631 27.86 6.75 6.20
N PHE A 632 28.57 5.62 6.08
CA PHE A 632 29.88 5.40 6.74
C PHE A 632 30.93 6.43 6.31
N SER A 633 30.94 6.83 5.04
CA SER A 633 31.91 7.80 4.51
C SER A 633 31.62 9.24 4.92
N ALA A 634 30.38 9.58 5.27
CA ALA A 634 30.00 10.94 5.70
C ALA A 634 30.27 11.20 7.19
N MET A 635 30.31 10.15 8.01
CA MET A 635 30.79 10.23 9.39
C MET A 635 32.22 10.79 9.42
N ASN A 636 32.52 11.64 10.39
CA ASN A 636 33.83 12.26 10.66
C ASN A 636 34.36 13.26 9.60
N GLN A 637 33.65 13.52 8.48
CA GLN A 637 34.13 14.46 7.45
C GLN A 637 34.19 15.94 7.90
N TYR A 638 33.32 16.34 8.85
CA TYR A 638 33.07 17.76 9.15
C TYR A 638 33.91 18.33 10.32
N LYS A 639 34.85 17.56 10.88
CA LYS A 639 35.77 18.01 11.95
C LYS A 639 37.23 17.79 11.54
N ALA A 640 38.05 18.83 11.73
CA ALA A 640 39.44 18.85 11.28
C ALA A 640 40.25 17.68 11.87
N GLY A 641 40.93 16.93 11.01
CA GLY A 641 41.72 15.75 11.41
C GLY A 641 40.93 14.44 11.55
N GLY A 642 39.67 14.37 11.08
CA GLY A 642 38.91 13.13 10.99
C GLY A 642 38.46 12.53 12.33
N LYS A 643 38.47 13.33 13.40
CA LYS A 643 38.03 12.95 14.75
C LYS A 643 36.64 13.51 15.03
N GLY A 644 35.63 12.89 14.43
CA GLY A 644 34.24 13.13 14.77
C GLY A 644 33.75 12.25 15.92
N ASP A 645 32.54 12.58 16.36
CA ASP A 645 31.71 11.90 17.36
C ASP A 645 30.47 11.25 16.70
N ASP A 646 30.32 11.40 15.37
CA ASP A 646 29.19 10.91 14.57
C ASP A 646 28.94 9.40 14.70
N GLU A 647 30.02 8.63 14.89
CA GLU A 647 29.97 7.18 15.07
C GLU A 647 29.33 6.83 16.42
N ASP A 648 29.79 7.45 17.52
CA ASP A 648 29.30 7.19 18.88
C ASP A 648 27.82 7.56 19.03
N VAL A 649 27.42 8.69 18.43
CA VAL A 649 26.04 9.15 18.30
C VAL A 649 25.13 8.06 17.74
N LEU A 650 25.52 7.40 16.65
CA LEU A 650 24.76 6.32 16.02
C LEU A 650 24.81 5.03 16.88
N LEU A 651 25.97 4.70 17.44
CA LEU A 651 26.16 3.55 18.34
C LEU A 651 25.29 3.64 19.60
N THR A 652 25.00 4.86 20.07
CA THR A 652 24.07 5.21 21.16
C THR A 652 22.61 5.19 20.72
N SER A 653 22.30 5.70 19.52
CA SER A 653 20.95 5.64 18.94
C SER A 653 20.45 4.20 18.78
N PHE A 654 21.32 3.25 18.36
CA PHE A 654 21.00 1.82 18.30
C PHE A 654 20.56 1.23 19.65
N ASN A 655 21.04 1.79 20.76
CA ASN A 655 20.68 1.39 22.12
C ASN A 655 19.41 2.09 22.63
N GLY A 656 18.72 2.86 21.77
CA GLY A 656 17.51 3.62 22.12
C GLY A 656 17.76 4.72 23.14
N LYS A 657 19.02 5.16 23.29
CA LYS A 657 19.47 6.18 24.24
C LYS A 657 19.69 7.52 23.53
N THR A 658 19.54 8.61 24.30
CA THR A 658 19.64 9.99 23.82
C THR A 658 21.01 10.58 24.18
N GLU A 659 21.87 10.77 23.19
CA GLU A 659 23.00 11.70 23.30
C GLU A 659 22.56 13.16 23.04
N LYS A 660 23.26 14.11 23.65
CA LYS A 660 22.95 15.55 23.58
C LYS A 660 23.98 16.28 22.72
N LEU A 661 23.71 16.35 21.42
CA LEU A 661 24.52 17.13 20.49
C LEU A 661 24.26 18.63 20.69
N THR A 662 25.34 19.41 20.76
CA THR A 662 25.26 20.87 20.85
C THR A 662 25.49 21.44 19.46
N ASN A 663 24.48 22.06 18.86
CA ASN A 663 24.60 22.67 17.53
C ASN A 663 25.42 23.98 17.58
N LYS A 664 25.71 24.56 16.41
CA LYS A 664 26.51 25.80 16.28
C LYS A 664 25.90 27.02 17.00
N ASN A 665 24.62 26.97 17.36
CA ASN A 665 23.90 28.02 18.08
C ASN A 665 23.84 27.75 19.60
N GLY A 666 24.49 26.70 20.10
CA GLY A 666 24.49 26.31 21.52
C GLY A 666 23.24 25.52 21.96
N CYS A 667 22.29 25.27 21.06
CA CYS A 667 21.11 24.47 21.37
C CYS A 667 21.49 22.99 21.52
N ARG A 668 21.03 22.36 22.61
CA ARG A 668 21.29 20.96 22.92
C ARG A 668 20.14 20.08 22.40
N ALA A 669 20.22 19.69 21.14
CA ALA A 669 19.33 18.70 20.56
C ALA A 669 19.68 17.31 21.09
N GLY A 670 18.67 16.51 21.39
CA GLY A 670 18.86 15.10 21.72
C GLY A 670 17.81 14.26 21.03
N PHE A 671 18.24 13.12 20.49
CA PHE A 671 17.39 12.09 19.90
C PHE A 671 16.21 11.74 20.81
N ASN A 672 15.05 12.26 20.45
CA ASN A 672 13.74 12.07 21.10
C ASN A 672 12.94 10.97 20.39
N SER A 673 13.59 10.23 19.49
CA SER A 673 13.02 9.28 18.53
C SER A 673 13.95 8.07 18.32
N ARG A 674 13.49 7.05 17.61
CA ARG A 674 14.22 5.82 17.28
C ARG A 674 14.61 5.80 15.81
N LEU A 675 15.91 5.74 15.55
CA LEU A 675 16.48 5.70 14.21
C LEU A 675 16.58 4.26 13.70
N ASN A 676 15.73 3.92 12.74
CA ASN A 676 15.78 2.66 11.99
C ASN A 676 16.54 2.90 10.69
N ILE A 677 17.35 1.95 10.22
CA ILE A 677 18.27 2.18 9.08
C ILE A 677 18.23 0.99 8.12
N ALA A 678 17.97 1.24 6.83
CA ALA A 678 18.22 0.26 5.78
C ALA A 678 18.81 0.91 4.53
N GLY A 679 19.60 0.15 3.79
CA GLY A 679 20.18 0.65 2.55
C GLY A 679 20.99 -0.38 1.78
N GLY A 680 21.24 -0.06 0.51
CA GLY A 680 22.03 -0.87 -0.40
C GLY A 680 23.53 -0.76 -0.13
N ILE A 681 24.26 -1.86 -0.26
CA ILE A 681 25.73 -1.86 -0.27
C ILE A 681 26.24 -2.93 -1.25
N GLN A 682 27.42 -2.69 -1.82
CA GLN A 682 28.07 -3.62 -2.75
C GLN A 682 29.02 -4.55 -1.97
N PRO A 683 29.11 -5.87 -2.30
CA PRO A 683 29.95 -6.83 -1.57
C PRO A 683 31.43 -6.38 -1.44
N SER A 684 32.00 -5.85 -2.53
CA SER A 684 33.36 -5.32 -2.60
C SER A 684 33.61 -4.15 -1.64
N VAL A 685 32.58 -3.37 -1.29
CA VAL A 685 32.70 -2.23 -0.39
C VAL A 685 32.64 -2.68 1.06
N ILE A 686 31.67 -3.53 1.44
CA ILE A 686 31.55 -4.03 2.81
C ILE A 686 32.74 -4.90 3.22
N ASN A 687 33.33 -5.66 2.29
CA ASN A 687 34.54 -6.47 2.54
C ASN A 687 35.72 -5.64 3.08
N ARG A 688 35.88 -4.37 2.65
CA ARG A 688 36.94 -3.49 3.17
C ARG A 688 36.74 -3.15 4.66
N HIS A 689 35.49 -3.03 5.10
CA HIS A 689 35.16 -2.76 6.50
C HIS A 689 35.31 -4.00 7.41
N PHE A 690 35.23 -5.21 6.86
CA PHE A 690 35.59 -6.45 7.57
C PHE A 690 37.10 -6.71 7.66
N GLN A 691 37.90 -6.12 6.74
CA GLN A 691 39.36 -6.21 6.76
C GLN A 691 40.01 -5.20 7.71
N SER A 692 39.37 -4.06 7.95
CA SER A 692 39.67 -3.20 9.10
C SER A 692 39.17 -3.85 10.40
N ASP A 693 39.96 -3.74 11.46
CA ASP A 693 39.53 -4.10 12.80
C ASP A 693 38.38 -3.14 13.21
N ASP A 694 37.13 -3.61 13.34
CA ASP A 694 35.94 -2.82 13.76
C ASP A 694 36.01 -2.59 15.29
N PRO A 695 36.53 -1.45 15.78
CA PRO A 695 36.92 -1.33 17.19
C PRO A 695 35.72 -1.01 18.10
N ARG A 696 34.62 -0.51 17.52
CA ARG A 696 33.40 -0.09 18.23
C ARG A 696 32.22 -1.04 17.99
N GLY A 697 32.40 -2.04 17.14
CA GLY A 697 31.41 -3.08 16.83
C GLY A 697 30.19 -2.53 16.09
N MET A 698 30.42 -1.63 15.13
CA MET A 698 29.40 -1.01 14.29
C MET A 698 28.72 -2.06 13.39
N LEU A 699 29.50 -2.90 12.70
CA LEU A 699 28.97 -3.89 11.74
C LEU A 699 28.06 -4.92 12.42
N GLY A 700 28.39 -5.33 13.64
CA GLY A 700 27.59 -6.30 14.41
C GLY A 700 26.17 -5.83 14.79
N ARG A 701 25.87 -4.52 14.68
CA ARG A 701 24.52 -3.97 14.94
C ARG A 701 23.57 -4.23 13.78
N PHE A 702 24.06 -4.16 12.55
CA PHE A 702 23.27 -4.41 11.35
C PHE A 702 22.92 -5.91 11.20
N TRP A 703 21.78 -6.19 10.59
CA TRP A 703 21.52 -7.46 9.91
C TRP A 703 21.99 -7.35 8.45
N MET A 704 22.54 -8.44 7.90
CA MET A 704 22.99 -8.49 6.51
C MET A 704 22.05 -9.38 5.71
N VAL A 705 21.54 -8.85 4.61
CA VAL A 705 20.70 -9.56 3.64
C VAL A 705 21.50 -9.69 2.36
N ILE A 706 21.83 -10.93 2.00
CA ILE A 706 22.55 -11.30 0.78
C ILE A 706 21.58 -12.15 -0.04
N PRO A 707 20.96 -11.59 -1.08
CA PRO A 707 20.01 -12.32 -1.91
C PRO A 707 20.67 -12.85 -3.19
N ASP A 708 20.29 -14.06 -3.63
CA ASP A 708 20.80 -14.61 -4.89
C ASP A 708 20.26 -13.86 -6.11
N LYS A 709 21.05 -13.87 -7.18
CA LYS A 709 20.73 -13.23 -8.45
C LYS A 709 19.78 -14.09 -9.28
N ILE A 710 18.50 -13.76 -9.24
CA ILE A 710 17.49 -14.36 -10.13
C ILE A 710 17.70 -13.83 -11.57
N PRO A 711 17.66 -14.68 -12.61
CA PRO A 711 17.58 -14.24 -13.99
C PRO A 711 16.37 -13.32 -14.22
N THR A 712 16.49 -12.31 -15.08
CA THR A 712 15.34 -11.43 -15.36
C THR A 712 14.32 -12.16 -16.24
N CYS A 713 13.14 -12.39 -15.66
CA CYS A 713 11.94 -12.89 -16.34
C CYS A 713 10.86 -11.80 -16.33
N TYR A 714 9.94 -11.87 -17.30
CA TYR A 714 8.68 -11.14 -17.26
C TYR A 714 7.62 -12.08 -16.68
N THR A 715 6.90 -11.63 -15.65
CA THR A 715 5.89 -12.43 -14.95
C THR A 715 4.69 -11.54 -14.66
N GLU A 716 3.51 -11.95 -15.14
CA GLU A 716 2.24 -11.39 -14.65
C GLU A 716 1.96 -11.96 -13.27
N ALA A 717 1.74 -11.09 -12.27
CA ALA A 717 1.38 -11.48 -10.92
C ALA A 717 0.07 -10.80 -10.50
N ARG A 718 -0.60 -11.35 -9.49
CA ARG A 718 -2.04 -11.16 -9.24
C ARG A 718 -2.35 -10.33 -8.00
N PHE A 719 -1.34 -10.13 -7.15
CA PHE A 719 -1.42 -9.33 -5.93
C PHE A 719 -0.24 -8.36 -5.89
N ASP A 720 -0.34 -7.28 -5.10
CA ASP A 720 0.71 -6.27 -4.94
C ASP A 720 0.82 -5.83 -3.49
N LEU A 721 2.02 -5.52 -3.02
CA LEU A 721 2.23 -4.90 -1.72
C LEU A 721 1.67 -3.47 -1.65
N THR A 722 1.50 -2.76 -2.78
CA THR A 722 0.83 -1.45 -2.79
C THR A 722 -0.57 -1.47 -2.19
N ASP A 723 -1.27 -2.60 -2.33
CA ASP A 723 -2.66 -2.75 -1.86
C ASP A 723 -2.72 -3.10 -0.36
N VAL A 724 -1.61 -3.59 0.21
CA VAL A 724 -1.55 -4.20 1.55
C VAL A 724 -0.79 -3.33 2.56
N LEU A 725 0.23 -2.59 2.11
CA LEU A 725 1.09 -1.80 2.98
C LEU A 725 0.43 -0.54 3.58
N PRO A 726 -0.45 0.22 2.90
CA PRO A 726 -1.01 1.45 3.46
C PRO A 726 -1.79 1.23 4.78
N GLU A 727 -2.72 0.28 4.82
CA GLU A 727 -3.50 -0.03 6.03
C GLU A 727 -2.63 -0.57 7.16
N LEU A 728 -1.67 -1.46 6.83
CA LEU A 728 -0.71 -2.00 7.79
C LEU A 728 0.17 -0.89 8.38
N TYR A 729 0.70 0.02 7.56
CA TYR A 729 1.57 1.11 8.02
C TYR A 729 0.82 2.12 8.88
N GLN A 730 -0.39 2.51 8.47
CA GLN A 730 -1.25 3.39 9.27
C GLN A 730 -1.57 2.75 10.64
N PHE A 731 -1.91 1.46 10.67
CA PHE A 731 -2.14 0.72 11.92
C PHE A 731 -0.90 0.67 12.83
N LEU A 732 0.31 0.49 12.29
CA LEU A 732 1.53 0.43 13.09
C LEU A 732 1.89 1.78 13.74
N ASP A 733 1.59 2.90 13.08
CA ASP A 733 1.84 4.28 13.55
C ASP A 733 0.75 4.80 14.53
N ASP A 734 -0.53 4.49 14.28
CA ASP A 734 -1.65 4.87 15.16
C ASP A 734 -1.66 4.12 16.52
N VAL A 735 -1.03 2.95 16.62
CA VAL A 735 -1.06 2.11 17.83
C VAL A 735 0.06 2.47 18.81
N THR A 736 -0.33 2.88 20.03
CA THR A 736 0.59 2.97 21.16
C THR A 736 0.92 1.57 21.71
N TRP A 737 2.10 1.04 21.37
CA TRP A 737 2.53 -0.33 21.73
C TRP A 737 3.01 -0.49 23.17
N GLY A 738 3.77 0.48 23.71
CA GLY A 738 4.25 0.46 25.09
C GLY A 738 5.31 -0.62 25.40
N ASP A 739 5.34 -1.07 26.67
CA ASP A 739 6.26 -2.12 27.13
C ASP A 739 5.68 -3.52 26.87
N VAL A 740 6.36 -4.30 26.03
CA VAL A 740 5.96 -5.66 25.61
C VAL A 740 6.83 -6.72 26.31
N VAL A 741 6.23 -7.83 26.75
CA VAL A 741 6.93 -8.93 27.45
C VAL A 741 6.82 -10.26 26.70
N LEU A 742 7.62 -11.25 27.10
CA LEU A 742 7.52 -12.63 26.61
C LEU A 742 6.48 -13.43 27.43
N THR A 743 5.79 -14.40 26.81
CA THR A 743 5.08 -15.44 27.58
C THR A 743 6.06 -16.34 28.36
N PRO A 744 5.65 -17.08 29.41
CA PRO A 744 6.56 -17.91 30.21
C PRO A 744 7.34 -18.96 29.39
N GLU A 745 6.70 -19.52 28.36
CA GLU A 745 7.26 -20.52 27.46
C GLU A 745 8.25 -19.85 26.48
N ALA A 746 7.88 -18.67 25.96
CA ALA A 746 8.74 -17.85 25.13
C ALA A 746 10.01 -17.41 25.88
N PHE A 747 9.87 -16.96 27.13
CA PHE A 747 11.01 -16.60 28.00
C PHE A 747 11.92 -17.80 28.28
N SER A 748 11.35 -18.97 28.56
CA SER A 748 12.13 -20.19 28.80
C SER A 748 12.94 -20.59 27.56
N HIS A 749 12.32 -20.60 26.38
CA HIS A 749 13.00 -20.85 25.10
C HIS A 749 14.04 -19.78 24.77
N PHE A 750 13.74 -18.51 25.05
CA PHE A 750 14.66 -17.38 24.85
C PHE A 750 15.94 -17.55 25.68
N ARG A 751 15.80 -17.85 26.97
CA ARG A 751 16.93 -18.15 27.87
C ARG A 751 17.70 -19.37 27.37
N ASP A 752 17.02 -20.50 27.16
CA ASP A 752 17.69 -21.80 27.01
C ASP A 752 18.20 -22.10 25.60
N LYS A 753 17.72 -21.39 24.57
CA LYS A 753 18.22 -21.53 23.18
C LYS A 753 18.88 -20.24 22.68
N ILE A 754 18.22 -19.10 22.78
CA ILE A 754 18.70 -17.86 22.13
C ILE A 754 19.88 -17.24 22.90
N ILE A 755 19.82 -17.18 24.24
CA ILE A 755 20.97 -16.77 25.06
C ILE A 755 21.95 -17.94 25.19
N ASN A 756 21.56 -19.02 25.87
CA ASN A 756 22.49 -20.05 26.35
C ASN A 756 23.20 -20.85 25.25
N VAL A 757 22.63 -20.94 24.04
CA VAL A 757 23.28 -21.61 22.90
C VAL A 757 23.79 -20.58 21.89
N TYR A 758 22.89 -19.84 21.22
CA TYR A 758 23.29 -19.06 20.04
C TYR A 758 24.07 -17.77 20.34
N SER A 759 23.81 -17.09 21.46
CA SER A 759 24.52 -15.84 21.79
C SER A 759 25.84 -16.08 22.54
N ASN A 760 25.96 -17.24 23.19
CA ASN A 760 27.18 -17.72 23.85
C ASN A 760 28.02 -18.65 22.95
N GLU A 761 27.63 -18.82 21.67
CA GLU A 761 28.40 -19.57 20.67
C GLU A 761 29.81 -18.94 20.53
N LYS A 762 30.86 -19.78 20.51
CA LYS A 762 32.23 -19.30 20.34
C LYS A 762 32.35 -18.64 18.96
N PRO A 763 32.68 -17.34 18.84
CA PRO A 763 32.71 -16.68 17.55
C PRO A 763 33.81 -17.28 16.66
N PRO A 764 33.50 -17.64 15.40
CA PRO A 764 34.47 -18.24 14.49
C PRO A 764 35.62 -17.26 14.15
N ILE A 765 35.32 -15.97 14.09
CA ILE A 765 36.28 -14.88 13.85
C ILE A 765 36.05 -13.72 14.83
N LYS A 766 37.08 -12.90 15.06
CA LYS A 766 37.05 -11.75 15.97
C LYS A 766 35.85 -10.82 15.72
N ALA A 767 35.56 -10.48 14.45
CA ALA A 767 34.46 -9.61 14.06
C ALA A 767 33.07 -10.19 14.41
N ALA A 768 32.90 -11.52 14.38
CA ALA A 768 31.64 -12.18 14.70
C ALA A 768 31.27 -12.09 16.19
N GLY A 769 32.26 -11.94 17.10
CA GLY A 769 31.99 -11.75 18.52
C GLY A 769 31.16 -10.50 18.81
N GLY A 770 31.40 -9.42 18.07
CA GLY A 770 30.64 -8.17 18.16
C GLY A 770 29.19 -8.26 17.64
N PHE A 771 28.89 -9.29 16.83
CA PHE A 771 27.54 -9.63 16.34
C PHE A 771 26.83 -10.58 17.29
N LEU A 772 27.48 -11.69 17.70
CA LEU A 772 26.90 -12.70 18.59
C LEU A 772 26.54 -12.13 19.96
N GLY A 773 27.39 -11.27 20.53
CA GLY A 773 27.10 -10.54 21.77
C GLY A 773 25.92 -9.56 21.69
N LYS A 774 25.32 -9.36 20.50
CA LYS A 774 24.08 -8.59 20.28
C LYS A 774 22.93 -9.47 19.74
N PHE A 775 23.15 -10.76 19.51
CA PHE A 775 22.23 -11.63 18.78
C PHE A 775 20.89 -11.78 19.50
N ALA A 776 20.88 -12.20 20.76
CA ALA A 776 19.66 -12.29 21.57
C ALA A 776 18.81 -11.01 21.54
N GLY A 777 19.44 -9.84 21.70
CA GLY A 777 18.77 -8.55 21.64
C GLY A 777 18.13 -8.29 20.28
N LYS A 778 18.86 -8.52 19.19
CA LYS A 778 18.35 -8.37 17.82
C LYS A 778 17.22 -9.35 17.49
N ILE A 779 17.21 -10.57 18.05
CA ILE A 779 16.07 -11.51 17.94
C ILE A 779 14.82 -10.95 18.62
N LEU A 780 14.93 -10.37 19.82
CA LEU A 780 13.77 -9.74 20.48
C LEU A 780 13.19 -8.61 19.62
N ARG A 781 14.04 -7.77 19.01
CA ARG A 781 13.58 -6.68 18.11
C ARG A 781 12.85 -7.22 16.88
N LEU A 782 13.34 -8.30 16.25
CA LEU A 782 12.61 -8.99 15.18
C LEU A 782 11.27 -9.55 15.67
N ALA A 783 11.24 -10.21 16.83
CA ALA A 783 10.02 -10.80 17.38
C ALA A 783 8.95 -9.75 17.72
N LEU A 784 9.37 -8.57 18.18
CA LEU A 784 8.50 -7.42 18.42
C LEU A 784 7.81 -6.93 17.14
N VAL A 785 8.56 -6.78 16.04
CA VAL A 785 7.99 -6.28 14.76
C VAL A 785 7.12 -7.33 14.08
N LEU A 786 7.51 -8.60 14.10
CA LEU A 786 6.63 -9.70 13.66
C LEU A 786 5.32 -9.72 14.48
N HIS A 787 5.41 -9.59 15.80
CA HIS A 787 4.25 -9.52 16.69
C HIS A 787 3.35 -8.32 16.36
N GLY A 788 3.91 -7.17 16.00
CA GLY A 788 3.16 -5.99 15.55
C GLY A 788 2.34 -6.26 14.27
N ILE A 789 2.99 -6.81 13.24
CA ILE A 789 2.34 -7.23 12.00
C ILE A 789 1.27 -8.30 12.29
N GLU A 790 1.56 -9.28 13.14
CA GLU A 790 0.62 -10.33 13.50
C GLU A 790 -0.58 -9.81 14.32
N CYS A 791 -0.47 -8.69 15.04
CA CYS A 791 -1.59 -8.03 15.72
C CYS A 791 -2.49 -7.19 14.78
N TYR A 792 -2.06 -6.92 13.54
CA TYR A 792 -2.92 -6.39 12.47
C TYR A 792 -3.79 -7.52 11.90
N TYR A 793 -3.15 -8.59 11.42
CA TYR A 793 -3.83 -9.74 10.82
C TYR A 793 -4.61 -10.63 11.82
N ASN A 794 -4.37 -10.48 13.13
CA ASN A 794 -5.13 -11.14 14.17
C ASN A 794 -5.45 -10.14 15.31
N PRO A 795 -6.57 -9.42 15.23
CA PRO A 795 -6.96 -8.41 16.22
C PRO A 795 -7.17 -8.93 17.65
N ASP A 796 -7.48 -10.22 17.81
CA ASP A 796 -7.63 -10.88 19.12
C ASP A 796 -6.26 -11.18 19.80
N LYS A 797 -5.15 -11.01 19.07
CA LYS A 797 -3.80 -11.26 19.61
C LYS A 797 -3.39 -10.18 20.61
N ASN A 798 -3.04 -10.60 21.82
CA ASN A 798 -2.70 -9.69 22.91
C ASN A 798 -1.39 -8.94 22.63
N ARG A 799 -1.51 -7.63 22.33
CA ARG A 799 -0.41 -6.74 21.96
C ARG A 799 0.72 -6.67 23.00
N GLY A 800 0.44 -6.91 24.29
CA GLY A 800 1.45 -6.87 25.35
C GLY A 800 2.35 -8.11 25.47
N TYR A 801 2.05 -9.21 24.78
CA TYR A 801 2.72 -10.51 24.99
C TYR A 801 3.16 -11.20 23.70
N VAL A 802 4.48 -11.29 23.47
CA VAL A 802 5.07 -12.06 22.37
C VAL A 802 5.04 -13.55 22.70
N SER A 803 4.37 -14.34 21.87
CA SER A 803 4.24 -15.80 22.05
C SER A 803 5.51 -16.56 21.64
N LEU A 804 5.67 -17.78 22.18
CA LEU A 804 6.76 -18.70 21.83
C LEU A 804 6.87 -18.96 20.32
N ASP A 805 5.71 -19.07 19.66
CA ASP A 805 5.56 -19.26 18.23
C ASP A 805 6.13 -18.07 17.42
N THR A 806 5.76 -16.84 17.79
CA THR A 806 6.29 -15.60 17.20
C THR A 806 7.81 -15.48 17.40
N LEU A 807 8.28 -15.83 18.60
CA LEU A 807 9.70 -15.84 18.94
C LEU A 807 10.49 -16.88 18.13
N LYS A 808 9.92 -18.07 17.88
CA LYS A 808 10.54 -19.09 17.03
C LYS A 808 10.64 -18.64 15.57
N ARG A 809 9.63 -17.95 15.02
CA ARG A 809 9.73 -17.31 13.69
C ARG A 809 10.89 -16.32 13.64
N ALA A 810 10.96 -15.40 14.61
CA ALA A 810 12.06 -14.44 14.73
C ALA A 810 13.44 -15.11 14.84
N GLN A 811 13.54 -16.23 15.56
CA GLN A 811 14.76 -17.03 15.66
C GLN A 811 15.21 -17.56 14.29
N GLN A 812 14.31 -18.17 13.51
CA GLN A 812 14.69 -18.74 12.21
C GLN A 812 15.14 -17.66 11.21
N ILE A 813 14.46 -16.51 11.19
CA ILE A 813 14.88 -15.33 10.42
C ILE A 813 16.26 -14.84 10.89
N GLY A 814 16.49 -14.73 12.19
CA GLY A 814 17.79 -14.31 12.72
C GLY A 814 18.92 -15.31 12.46
N LEU A 815 18.62 -16.61 12.40
CA LEU A 815 19.59 -17.65 12.02
C LEU A 815 19.97 -17.54 10.54
N LEU A 816 19.01 -17.34 9.64
CA LEU A 816 19.25 -17.03 8.22
C LEU A 816 20.16 -15.78 8.06
N LEU A 817 19.80 -14.68 8.73
CA LEU A 817 20.58 -13.43 8.69
C LEU A 817 21.96 -13.54 9.38
N ARG A 818 22.16 -14.55 10.25
CA ARG A 818 23.47 -14.92 10.79
C ARG A 818 24.30 -15.68 9.76
N THR A 819 23.71 -16.61 9.01
CA THR A 819 24.37 -17.31 7.90
C THR A 819 24.89 -16.28 6.88
N HIS A 820 24.10 -15.27 6.54
CA HIS A 820 24.53 -14.16 5.68
C HIS A 820 25.67 -13.32 6.29
N PHE A 821 25.60 -12.96 7.58
CA PHE A 821 26.71 -12.26 8.24
C PHE A 821 28.01 -13.11 8.24
N TYR A 822 27.91 -14.42 8.49
CA TYR A 822 29.04 -15.34 8.44
C TYR A 822 29.63 -15.45 7.02
N TYR A 823 28.78 -15.53 5.98
CA TYR A 823 29.24 -15.51 4.58
C TYR A 823 29.97 -14.21 4.24
N GLN A 824 29.39 -13.04 4.54
CA GLN A 824 30.01 -11.74 4.22
C GLN A 824 31.34 -11.52 4.95
N ALA A 825 31.46 -12.04 6.17
CA ALA A 825 32.67 -11.93 6.97
C ALA A 825 33.73 -13.00 6.62
N GLY A 826 33.52 -13.78 5.56
CA GLY A 826 34.45 -14.80 5.07
C GLY A 826 34.39 -16.16 5.78
N VAL A 827 33.60 -16.30 6.84
CA VAL A 827 33.50 -17.54 7.65
C VAL A 827 32.99 -18.71 6.81
N LEU A 828 31.93 -18.49 6.03
CA LEU A 828 31.39 -19.48 5.08
C LEU A 828 31.99 -19.30 3.67
N GLY A 829 33.09 -18.54 3.55
CA GLY A 829 33.69 -18.12 2.28
C GLY A 829 35.11 -18.61 2.05
N SER A 830 35.75 -19.30 3.00
CA SER A 830 37.14 -19.75 2.83
C SER A 830 37.57 -21.02 3.58
N GLU A 831 36.67 -21.79 4.19
CA GLU A 831 37.04 -23.01 4.95
C GLU A 831 36.28 -24.30 4.51
N ASP A 832 35.42 -24.21 3.49
CA ASP A 832 34.80 -25.39 2.85
C ASP A 832 35.49 -25.74 1.52
N VAL A 833 35.58 -27.04 1.20
CA VAL A 833 36.20 -27.57 -0.03
C VAL A 833 35.65 -26.91 -1.30
N VAL A 834 34.36 -26.58 -1.33
CA VAL A 834 33.69 -25.89 -2.46
C VAL A 834 34.30 -24.52 -2.74
N GLY A 835 34.66 -23.75 -1.70
CA GLY A 835 35.32 -22.45 -1.86
C GLY A 835 36.77 -22.57 -2.35
N ILE A 836 37.47 -23.64 -1.97
CA ILE A 836 38.80 -23.96 -2.50
C ILE A 836 38.69 -24.33 -3.99
N ILE A 837 37.70 -25.15 -4.38
CA ILE A 837 37.44 -25.55 -5.77
C ILE A 837 37.08 -24.35 -6.65
N ASP A 838 36.13 -23.51 -6.23
CA ASP A 838 35.74 -22.31 -6.99
C ASP A 838 36.91 -21.34 -7.16
N LYS A 839 37.69 -21.09 -6.10
CA LYS A 839 38.84 -20.17 -6.22
C LYS A 839 40.00 -20.76 -7.03
N ILE A 840 40.20 -22.09 -7.03
CA ILE A 840 41.09 -22.76 -7.98
C ILE A 840 40.62 -22.51 -9.42
N HIS A 841 39.33 -22.70 -9.71
CA HIS A 841 38.78 -22.47 -11.05
C HIS A 841 38.91 -21.00 -11.49
N SER A 842 38.56 -20.04 -10.62
CA SER A 842 38.76 -18.60 -10.90
C SER A 842 40.23 -18.28 -11.19
N LEU A 843 41.18 -18.76 -10.39
CA LEU A 843 42.61 -18.49 -10.63
C LEU A 843 43.12 -19.15 -11.92
N ALA A 844 42.53 -20.28 -12.34
CA ALA A 844 42.85 -20.93 -13.60
C ALA A 844 42.27 -20.20 -14.82
N VAL A 845 41.09 -19.57 -14.68
CA VAL A 845 40.52 -18.65 -15.68
C VAL A 845 41.36 -17.36 -15.78
N ASP A 846 41.73 -16.77 -14.63
CA ASP A 846 42.58 -15.57 -14.56
C ASP A 846 43.97 -15.80 -15.18
N ALA A 847 44.49 -17.04 -15.16
CA ALA A 847 45.77 -17.44 -15.76
C ALA A 847 45.69 -17.81 -17.25
N GLY A 848 44.50 -17.96 -17.82
CA GLY A 848 44.31 -18.35 -19.23
C GLY A 848 45.05 -19.62 -19.64
N GLU A 849 45.64 -19.62 -20.84
CA GLU A 849 46.39 -20.76 -21.42
C GLU A 849 47.62 -21.19 -20.60
N ASP A 850 48.16 -20.29 -19.75
CA ASP A 850 49.30 -20.58 -18.89
C ASP A 850 48.91 -21.56 -17.75
N GLY A 851 47.70 -21.42 -17.20
CA GLY A 851 47.18 -22.22 -16.09
C GLY A 851 47.94 -22.05 -14.75
N ILE A 852 47.44 -22.73 -13.72
CA ILE A 852 47.96 -22.63 -12.34
C ILE A 852 48.56 -23.95 -11.85
N SER A 853 49.66 -23.89 -11.09
CA SER A 853 50.24 -25.07 -10.44
C SER A 853 49.76 -25.19 -8.98
N PRO A 854 49.86 -26.39 -8.35
CA PRO A 854 49.56 -26.55 -6.93
C PRO A 854 50.38 -25.64 -6.01
N ARG A 855 51.57 -25.21 -6.45
CA ARG A 855 52.44 -24.31 -5.69
C ARG A 855 51.91 -22.88 -5.63
N ASP A 856 51.15 -22.47 -6.65
CA ASP A 856 50.63 -21.10 -6.75
C ASP A 856 49.38 -20.96 -5.86
N VAL A 857 48.53 -21.99 -5.86
CA VAL A 857 47.41 -22.16 -4.91
C VAL A 857 47.91 -22.15 -3.45
N VAL A 858 48.90 -22.99 -3.12
CA VAL A 858 49.46 -23.13 -1.76
C VAL A 858 50.29 -21.91 -1.31
N LYS A 859 50.67 -21.01 -2.23
CA LYS A 859 51.31 -19.72 -1.91
C LYS A 859 50.32 -18.55 -1.79
N GLY A 860 49.08 -18.71 -2.24
CA GLY A 860 48.06 -17.66 -2.21
C GLY A 860 47.52 -17.37 -0.81
N SER A 861 46.61 -16.39 -0.73
CA SER A 861 45.97 -15.92 0.51
C SER A 861 45.27 -17.02 1.33
N PHE A 862 44.94 -18.15 0.70
CA PHE A 862 44.17 -19.26 1.27
C PHE A 862 45.03 -20.42 1.78
N LYS A 863 46.36 -20.27 1.85
CA LYS A 863 47.31 -21.30 2.29
C LYS A 863 46.84 -22.10 3.52
N ARG A 864 46.34 -21.40 4.55
CA ARG A 864 45.90 -22.04 5.81
C ARG A 864 44.68 -22.95 5.67
N ALA A 865 43.74 -22.61 4.78
CA ALA A 865 42.57 -23.46 4.52
C ALA A 865 42.98 -24.74 3.80
N VAL A 866 43.87 -24.64 2.81
CA VAL A 866 44.43 -25.79 2.09
C VAL A 866 45.31 -26.65 3.00
N GLU A 867 46.01 -26.05 3.97
CA GLU A 867 46.74 -26.79 5.03
C GLU A 867 45.78 -27.52 5.98
N SER A 868 44.72 -26.85 6.45
CA SER A 868 43.70 -27.44 7.33
C SER A 868 42.97 -28.61 6.67
N GLU A 869 42.55 -28.46 5.40
CA GLU A 869 41.76 -29.48 4.71
C GLU A 869 42.59 -30.66 4.18
N ALA A 870 43.90 -30.47 3.95
CA ALA A 870 44.81 -31.59 3.73
C ALA A 870 44.97 -32.43 5.01
N GLU A 871 45.09 -31.78 6.18
CA GLU A 871 45.25 -32.47 7.48
C GLU A 871 43.94 -33.14 7.94
N SER A 872 42.78 -32.53 7.70
CA SER A 872 41.46 -33.13 7.97
C SER A 872 41.18 -34.35 7.06
N SER A 873 41.56 -34.26 5.78
CA SER A 873 41.37 -35.35 4.81
C SER A 873 42.29 -36.55 5.07
N SER A 874 43.56 -36.33 5.43
CA SER A 874 44.45 -37.40 5.91
C SER A 874 45.68 -36.86 6.64
N PRO A 875 46.02 -37.34 7.86
CA PRO A 875 47.17 -36.88 8.66
C PRO A 875 48.58 -37.05 8.08
N ARG A 876 48.72 -37.39 6.79
CA ARG A 876 49.98 -37.49 6.05
C ARG A 876 49.92 -36.88 4.63
N MET A 877 48.80 -36.28 4.22
CA MET A 877 48.66 -35.67 2.90
C MET A 877 49.38 -34.33 2.86
N SER A 878 50.20 -34.06 1.83
CA SER A 878 50.76 -32.72 1.67
C SER A 878 49.71 -31.77 1.08
N PRO A 879 49.71 -30.47 1.43
CA PRO A 879 48.82 -29.48 0.84
C PRO A 879 48.94 -29.40 -0.69
N SER A 880 50.13 -29.69 -1.23
CA SER A 880 50.37 -29.74 -2.68
C SER A 880 49.84 -31.01 -3.36
N ASP A 881 49.58 -32.08 -2.62
CA ASP A 881 48.96 -33.30 -3.14
C ASP A 881 47.43 -33.27 -3.00
N TYR A 882 46.92 -32.64 -1.94
CA TYR A 882 45.50 -32.32 -1.79
C TYR A 882 45.00 -31.46 -2.96
N VAL A 883 45.74 -30.40 -3.33
CA VAL A 883 45.39 -29.57 -4.50
C VAL A 883 45.44 -30.34 -5.82
N LYS A 884 46.32 -31.35 -5.99
CA LYS A 884 46.31 -32.21 -7.19
C LYS A 884 45.06 -33.10 -7.25
N ALA A 885 44.55 -33.55 -6.10
CA ALA A 885 43.29 -34.28 -6.04
C ALA A 885 42.12 -33.38 -6.48
N LEU A 886 42.06 -32.13 -6.00
CA LEU A 886 41.05 -31.15 -6.42
C LEU A 886 41.16 -30.80 -7.92
N PHE A 887 42.38 -30.64 -8.47
CA PHE A 887 42.59 -30.47 -9.91
C PHE A 887 42.03 -31.67 -10.70
N SER A 888 42.23 -32.89 -10.19
CA SER A 888 41.73 -34.13 -10.80
C SER A 888 40.20 -34.22 -10.75
N GLU A 889 39.58 -33.75 -9.67
CA GLU A 889 38.13 -33.69 -9.54
C GLU A 889 37.51 -32.62 -10.46
N LEU A 890 38.13 -31.44 -10.57
CA LEU A 890 37.73 -30.37 -11.50
C LEU A 890 37.81 -30.82 -12.96
N ALA A 891 38.88 -31.52 -13.33
CA ALA A 891 39.02 -32.09 -14.68
C ALA A 891 37.99 -33.21 -14.94
N ALA A 892 37.73 -34.08 -13.96
CA ALA A 892 36.68 -35.10 -14.06
C ALA A 892 35.26 -34.51 -14.17
N LYS A 893 35.02 -33.30 -13.67
CA LYS A 893 33.78 -32.53 -13.88
C LYS A 893 33.73 -31.75 -15.21
N GLY A 894 34.80 -31.79 -16.02
CA GLY A 894 34.87 -31.08 -17.31
C GLY A 894 35.05 -29.56 -17.20
N LEU A 895 35.55 -29.05 -16.06
CA LEU A 895 35.78 -27.62 -15.81
C LEU A 895 37.19 -27.15 -16.22
N GLY A 896 38.04 -28.05 -16.70
CA GLY A 896 39.39 -27.74 -17.16
C GLY A 896 40.21 -28.99 -17.44
N GLU A 897 41.46 -28.81 -17.85
CA GLU A 897 42.39 -29.89 -18.18
C GLU A 897 43.66 -29.81 -17.32
N ILE A 898 44.27 -30.98 -17.08
CA ILE A 898 45.56 -31.08 -16.37
C ILE A 898 46.68 -31.20 -17.40
N VAL A 899 47.44 -30.13 -17.56
CA VAL A 899 48.57 -30.06 -18.50
C VAL A 899 49.87 -30.41 -17.77
N PRO A 900 50.70 -31.34 -18.31
CA PRO A 900 51.99 -31.67 -17.71
C PRO A 900 52.99 -30.51 -17.85
N SER A 901 53.57 -30.09 -16.74
CA SER A 901 54.47 -28.92 -16.63
C SER A 901 55.80 -29.33 -15.97
N GLY A 902 56.62 -30.07 -16.71
CA GLY A 902 57.91 -30.58 -16.23
C GLY A 902 57.75 -31.63 -15.14
N LYS A 903 58.26 -31.37 -13.93
CA LYS A 903 58.08 -32.23 -12.74
C LYS A 903 56.81 -31.90 -11.94
N SER A 904 55.90 -31.10 -12.50
CA SER A 904 54.64 -30.71 -11.88
C SER A 904 53.49 -30.79 -12.89
N VAL A 905 52.28 -30.54 -12.42
CA VAL A 905 51.09 -30.36 -13.24
C VAL A 905 50.59 -28.92 -13.13
N ARG A 906 49.94 -28.45 -14.18
CA ARG A 906 49.13 -27.23 -14.17
C ARG A 906 47.68 -27.58 -14.48
N PHE A 907 46.74 -26.82 -13.95
CA PHE A 907 45.33 -26.88 -14.32
C PHE A 907 44.97 -25.64 -15.14
N VAL A 908 44.37 -25.86 -16.31
CA VAL A 908 43.92 -24.85 -17.27
C VAL A 908 42.41 -24.93 -17.36
N ALA A 909 41.69 -23.84 -17.10
CA ALA A 909 40.22 -23.85 -17.10
C ALA A 909 39.67 -23.80 -18.54
N ILE A 910 38.62 -24.58 -18.81
CA ILE A 910 37.87 -24.49 -20.08
C ILE A 910 36.81 -23.40 -19.91
N SER A 911 36.93 -22.31 -20.68
CA SER A 911 36.16 -21.09 -20.46
C SER A 911 34.64 -21.25 -20.64
N LYS A 912 33.93 -21.38 -19.51
CA LYS A 912 32.48 -21.14 -19.36
C LYS A 912 32.20 -20.58 -17.96
N ASN A 913 31.21 -19.69 -17.85
CA ASN A 913 30.75 -19.16 -16.57
C ASN A 913 30.15 -20.27 -15.69
N LEU A 914 30.46 -20.27 -14.39
CA LEU A 914 29.91 -21.19 -13.36
C LEU A 914 28.45 -20.86 -12.99
N GLY A 915 27.61 -20.57 -13.99
CA GLY A 915 26.24 -20.07 -13.84
C GLY A 915 25.16 -21.11 -13.51
N THR A 916 25.51 -22.38 -13.34
CA THR A 916 24.57 -23.46 -12.95
C THR A 916 25.29 -24.59 -12.23
N LEU A 917 25.21 -24.62 -10.89
CA LEU A 917 25.55 -25.79 -10.08
C LEU A 917 24.61 -25.90 -8.85
N GLY A 918 23.30 -25.75 -9.11
CA GLY A 918 22.26 -25.54 -8.11
C GLY A 918 21.24 -26.68 -7.89
N THR A 919 21.50 -27.90 -8.38
CA THR A 919 20.67 -29.09 -8.07
C THR A 919 21.45 -30.39 -8.19
N LEU A 920 21.82 -31.00 -7.05
CA LEU A 920 22.07 -32.45 -6.96
C LEU A 920 21.39 -32.99 -5.69
N GLY A 921 20.15 -33.44 -5.87
CA GLY A 921 19.24 -33.89 -4.81
C GLY A 921 18.45 -35.17 -5.15
N GLY A 922 18.97 -36.01 -6.05
CA GLY A 922 18.52 -37.39 -6.25
C GLY A 922 17.17 -37.61 -6.94
N SER A 923 17.19 -37.73 -8.27
CA SER A 923 16.24 -38.59 -9.00
C SER A 923 16.97 -39.33 -10.13
N LYS A 924 16.34 -40.37 -10.71
CA LYS A 924 17.03 -41.38 -11.53
C LYS A 924 17.26 -40.95 -12.99
N SER A 925 18.28 -41.57 -13.58
CA SER A 925 18.75 -41.42 -14.96
C SER A 925 17.70 -41.58 -16.05
N LEU A 926 17.81 -40.80 -17.12
CA LEU A 926 17.57 -41.21 -18.51
C LEU A 926 18.53 -40.43 -19.45
N THR A 927 18.97 -41.06 -20.54
CA THR A 927 20.06 -40.55 -21.41
C THR A 927 19.57 -40.02 -22.75
N PRO A 928 20.05 -38.85 -23.23
CA PRO A 928 19.99 -38.47 -24.64
C PRO A 928 21.12 -39.14 -25.43
N CYS A 929 20.83 -39.62 -26.64
CA CYS A 929 21.83 -40.18 -27.55
C CYS A 929 22.39 -39.12 -28.52
N GLN A 930 23.63 -39.39 -28.92
CA GLN A 930 24.40 -38.81 -30.04
C GLN A 930 23.64 -37.96 -31.07
N LEU A 931 24.11 -36.72 -31.27
CA LEU A 931 24.06 -36.05 -32.57
C LEU A 931 25.48 -35.96 -33.13
N LYS A 932 25.61 -36.09 -34.45
CA LYS A 932 26.86 -35.89 -35.20
C LYS A 932 26.76 -34.63 -36.03
N ASP A 933 27.88 -33.95 -36.24
CA ASP A 933 28.01 -32.85 -37.20
C ASP A 933 27.81 -33.33 -38.65
N THR A 934 27.29 -32.45 -39.51
CA THR A 934 27.88 -32.16 -40.83
C THR A 934 27.24 -30.94 -41.52
N ASP A 935 28.09 -29.96 -41.84
CA ASP A 935 28.15 -29.19 -43.09
C ASP A 935 26.91 -28.56 -43.75
N SER A 936 26.82 -27.23 -43.52
CA SER A 936 26.95 -26.21 -44.59
C SER A 936 25.77 -25.77 -45.51
N GLU A 937 25.98 -24.56 -46.05
CA GLU A 937 25.37 -23.94 -47.24
C GLU A 937 23.99 -23.21 -47.15
N ARG A 938 23.96 -22.13 -47.92
CA ARG A 938 22.96 -21.05 -48.05
C ARG A 938 21.58 -21.53 -48.54
N MET A 939 20.50 -20.90 -48.06
CA MET A 939 19.70 -19.92 -48.85
C MET A 939 18.55 -19.26 -48.03
N SER A 940 17.73 -18.42 -48.68
CA SER A 940 16.85 -17.39 -48.09
C SER A 940 15.34 -17.80 -48.12
N PRO A 941 14.36 -16.96 -47.72
CA PRO A 941 13.14 -17.44 -47.04
C PRO A 941 11.95 -17.80 -47.94
N GLY A 942 10.98 -18.54 -47.36
CA GLY A 942 9.68 -18.85 -47.98
C GLY A 942 8.54 -18.93 -46.97
N MET A 943 7.33 -18.54 -47.40
CA MET A 943 6.06 -18.63 -46.64
C MET A 943 5.41 -20.02 -46.84
N GLY A 944 4.60 -20.51 -45.90
CA GLY A 944 3.82 -21.73 -46.14
C GLY A 944 3.01 -22.29 -44.96
N THR A 945 1.72 -21.96 -44.92
CA THR A 945 0.68 -22.70 -44.16
C THR A 945 0.49 -24.13 -44.68
N LEU A 946 0.11 -25.10 -43.82
CA LEU A 946 -1.24 -25.74 -43.87
C LEU A 946 -1.55 -26.70 -42.70
N TRP A 947 -2.75 -27.29 -42.73
CA TRP A 947 -3.41 -28.16 -41.72
C TRP A 947 -3.25 -29.68 -41.98
N GLY A 948 -3.54 -30.49 -40.96
CA GLY A 948 -3.72 -31.97 -41.02
C GLY A 948 -3.33 -32.64 -39.67
N HIS A 949 -4.17 -33.17 -38.76
CA HIS A 949 -5.57 -33.65 -38.69
C HIS A 949 -5.72 -35.19 -38.73
N CYS A 950 -6.43 -35.74 -37.72
CA CYS A 950 -6.97 -37.11 -37.53
C CYS A 950 -6.06 -38.33 -37.23
N GLY A 951 -6.65 -39.29 -36.48
CA GLY A 951 -6.22 -40.69 -36.33
C GLY A 951 -5.47 -41.07 -35.04
N ASP A 952 -5.83 -42.10 -34.26
CA ASP A 952 -7.14 -42.57 -33.74
C ASP A 952 -6.88 -43.61 -32.60
N ILE A 953 -7.93 -44.08 -31.90
CA ILE A 953 -7.82 -44.95 -30.68
C ILE A 953 -7.69 -46.45 -31.04
N PRO A 954 -7.16 -47.32 -30.15
CA PRO A 954 -8.06 -48.23 -29.41
C PRO A 954 -7.69 -48.50 -27.92
N PRO A 955 -8.60 -49.11 -27.11
CA PRO A 955 -8.47 -49.24 -25.64
C PRO A 955 -8.27 -50.70 -25.13
N ASN A 956 -8.53 -50.94 -23.82
CA ASN A 956 -8.67 -52.25 -23.11
C ASN A 956 -7.36 -53.02 -22.79
N SER A 957 -7.27 -53.92 -21.79
CA SER A 957 -8.20 -54.33 -20.69
C SER A 957 -7.49 -55.24 -19.65
N GLY A 958 -7.99 -55.27 -18.40
CA GLY A 958 -7.78 -56.35 -17.41
C GLY A 958 -6.40 -56.42 -16.70
N ASP A 959 -6.22 -57.17 -15.61
CA ASP A 959 -7.20 -57.83 -14.72
C ASP A 959 -6.57 -58.18 -13.33
N ILE A 960 -7.45 -58.49 -12.37
CA ILE A 960 -7.35 -59.27 -11.10
C ILE A 960 -6.29 -60.42 -11.02
N ASP A 961 -5.84 -61.02 -9.89
CA ASP A 961 -6.17 -61.02 -8.42
C ASP A 961 -5.02 -61.77 -7.61
N GLU A 962 -4.94 -62.09 -6.30
CA GLU A 962 -5.65 -61.88 -4.99
C GLU A 962 -4.65 -62.20 -3.80
N PHE A 963 -5.03 -62.01 -2.51
CA PHE A 963 -4.50 -62.66 -1.25
C PHE A 963 -3.00 -62.48 -0.78
N ASP A 964 -2.58 -62.65 0.50
CA ASP A 964 -3.22 -62.74 1.85
C ASP A 964 -2.23 -62.30 3.00
N PRO A 965 -2.65 -62.10 4.28
CA PRO A 965 -1.81 -61.58 5.39
C PRO A 965 -1.55 -62.51 6.62
N ILE A 966 -1.06 -61.93 7.75
CA ILE A 966 -0.83 -62.49 9.13
C ILE A 966 0.20 -63.65 9.28
N PRO A 967 0.69 -64.06 10.48
CA PRO A 967 0.44 -63.62 11.88
C PRO A 967 1.64 -62.81 12.48
N PHE A 968 1.61 -62.10 13.62
CA PHE A 968 0.86 -62.14 14.89
C PHE A 968 1.37 -63.17 15.91
N ASP A 969 1.93 -62.70 17.04
CA ASP A 969 1.76 -63.36 18.34
C ASP A 969 2.02 -62.40 19.50
N MET A 970 1.37 -62.65 20.64
CA MET A 970 1.70 -62.07 21.96
C MET A 970 2.37 -63.22 22.80
N ASP A 971 2.52 -63.25 24.11
CA ASP A 971 1.84 -62.58 25.24
C ASP A 971 2.80 -62.49 26.47
N PRO A 972 2.42 -62.53 27.77
CA PRO A 972 2.84 -61.46 28.68
C PRO A 972 3.65 -61.94 29.91
N ASP A 973 3.98 -61.02 30.83
CA ASP A 973 3.94 -61.33 32.27
C ASP A 973 3.80 -60.09 33.19
N GLU A 974 3.03 -60.30 34.27
CA GLU A 974 2.95 -59.63 35.60
C GLU A 974 3.12 -58.08 35.79
N SER A 975 2.00 -57.32 35.79
CA SER A 975 1.17 -56.96 36.99
C SER A 975 1.86 -56.57 38.34
N PRO A 976 1.20 -55.86 39.30
CA PRO A 976 0.48 -54.56 39.27
C PRO A 976 0.88 -53.61 40.46
N TYR A 977 -0.09 -52.89 41.07
CA TYR A 977 -0.05 -52.03 42.29
C TYR A 977 0.50 -50.57 42.19
N ASP A 978 0.16 -49.61 43.07
CA ASP A 978 -1.16 -49.18 43.63
C ASP A 978 -1.06 -47.76 44.27
N PHE A 979 -2.20 -47.16 44.67
CA PHE A 979 -2.45 -46.05 45.63
C PHE A 979 -1.25 -45.41 46.41
N LYS A 980 -1.21 -44.11 46.78
CA LYS A 980 -2.27 -43.26 47.40
C LYS A 980 -1.84 -41.78 47.61
N LEU A 981 -2.76 -40.94 48.09
CA LEU A 981 -2.51 -39.60 48.65
C LEU A 981 -1.85 -39.63 50.04
N THR A 982 -0.93 -38.70 50.31
CA THR A 982 -0.66 -38.14 51.66
C THR A 982 -0.18 -36.69 51.59
N GLU A 983 -0.71 -35.83 52.46
CA GLU A 983 -0.03 -34.59 52.88
C GLU A 983 1.03 -34.90 53.95
N PRO A 984 2.05 -34.03 54.12
CA PRO A 984 2.70 -33.88 55.41
C PRO A 984 2.63 -32.43 55.91
N THR A 985 1.91 -32.21 57.01
CA THR A 985 1.92 -30.94 57.74
C THR A 985 3.18 -30.78 58.60
N TYR A 986 3.83 -29.61 58.46
CA TYR A 986 4.34 -28.74 59.53
C TYR A 986 5.07 -29.35 60.74
N HIS A 987 6.26 -28.82 61.07
CA HIS A 987 6.46 -28.13 62.36
C HIS A 987 7.70 -27.18 62.34
N PRO A 988 7.74 -26.10 63.15
CA PRO A 988 8.67 -24.98 62.96
C PRO A 988 9.77 -24.90 64.04
N LYS A 989 10.73 -23.96 63.86
CA LYS A 989 11.45 -23.33 64.99
C LYS A 989 11.39 -21.80 64.92
N ARG A 990 11.52 -21.19 66.10
CA ARG A 990 11.22 -19.79 66.41
C ARG A 990 12.46 -18.88 66.29
N VAL A 991 12.21 -17.68 65.75
CA VAL A 991 12.49 -16.35 66.36
C VAL A 991 13.85 -16.11 67.03
N ASP A 992 14.50 -15.01 66.62
CA ASP A 992 14.88 -13.98 67.61
C ASP A 992 14.41 -12.59 67.16
N GLN A 993 14.37 -11.61 68.07
CA GLN A 993 13.77 -10.28 67.89
C GLN A 993 14.79 -9.13 68.02
N ARG A 994 14.49 -8.00 67.38
CA ARG A 994 14.84 -6.57 67.67
C ARG A 994 15.08 -5.80 66.34
N SER A 995 14.74 -4.52 66.20
CA SER A 995 13.92 -3.64 67.06
C SER A 995 13.42 -2.41 66.30
N VAL A 996 12.32 -1.84 66.79
CA VAL A 996 11.62 -0.62 66.32
C VAL A 996 12.52 0.62 66.16
N ALA A 997 12.30 1.39 65.09
CA ALA A 997 12.53 2.85 65.04
C ALA A 997 11.60 3.53 64.01
N GLN A 998 11.22 4.79 64.25
CA GLN A 998 10.34 5.61 63.37
C GLN A 998 11.15 6.66 62.56
N PRO A 999 10.60 7.20 61.46
CA PRO A 999 11.27 8.20 60.63
C PRO A 999 11.22 9.62 61.22
N LYS A 1000 12.13 10.51 60.81
CA LYS A 1000 11.98 11.97 61.00
C LYS A 1000 12.94 12.85 60.15
N THR A 1001 12.37 13.96 59.66
CA THR A 1001 12.98 15.28 59.41
C THR A 1001 14.16 15.46 58.44
N GLU A 1002 13.86 16.11 57.29
CA GLU A 1002 14.66 17.23 56.76
C GLU A 1002 14.93 18.29 57.87
N PRO A 1003 15.99 19.13 57.80
CA PRO A 1003 15.84 20.40 57.06
C PRO A 1003 17.12 21.11 56.54
N THR A 1004 17.00 21.79 55.39
CA THR A 1004 17.68 23.09 55.07
C THR A 1004 19.24 23.08 54.92
N VAL A 1005 19.98 24.15 54.52
CA VAL A 1005 19.67 25.58 54.30
C VAL A 1005 20.65 26.27 53.28
N LYS A 1006 20.21 27.41 52.71
CA LYS A 1006 20.98 28.54 52.09
C LYS A 1006 21.86 28.33 50.84
N ALA A 1007 21.44 29.02 49.79
CA ALA A 1007 22.25 29.50 48.68
C ALA A 1007 23.38 30.47 49.09
N THR A 1008 24.29 30.78 48.14
CA THR A 1008 24.99 32.07 48.05
C THR A 1008 25.23 32.42 46.58
N ILE A 1009 24.99 33.68 46.20
CA ILE A 1009 25.23 34.20 44.83
C ILE A 1009 26.44 35.14 44.87
N LYS A 1010 27.39 34.96 43.93
CA LYS A 1010 28.44 35.90 43.48
C LYS A 1010 29.10 35.31 42.21
N GLY A 1011 29.47 36.05 41.18
CA GLY A 1011 29.23 37.47 40.91
C GLY A 1011 30.29 38.09 39.99
N GLY A 1012 29.96 38.28 38.70
CA GLY A 1012 30.84 38.88 37.68
C GLY A 1012 31.87 37.91 37.05
N GLY A 1013 32.41 38.18 35.85
CA GLY A 1013 32.01 39.22 34.89
C GLY A 1013 33.00 39.38 33.71
N LYS A 1014 32.47 39.80 32.55
CA LYS A 1014 33.17 40.28 31.34
C LYS A 1014 34.38 39.47 30.82
N LYS A 1015 34.15 38.70 29.76
CA LYS A 1015 34.60 39.13 28.42
C LYS A 1015 33.66 38.61 27.34
#